data_AF-A0A0F9IH02-F1
#
_entry.id   AF-A0A0F9IH02-F1
#
_cell.length_a   1.000
_cell.length_b   1.000
_cell.length_c   1.000
_cell.angle_alpha   90.00
_cell.angle_beta   90.00
_cell.angle_gamma   90.00
#
_symmetry.space_group_name_H-M   'P 1'
#
loop_
_entity.id
_entity.type
_entity.pdbx_description
1 polymer ?
#
loop_
_entity_poly.entity_id
_entity_poly.type
_entity_poly.pdbx_seq_one_letter_code
_entity_poly.pdbx_strand_id
1 'polypeptide(L)'
;GVIIHELLTGEFPRGTGYLISSKNHLYNKDFDKIIGKMNESNVNERYQSLEEVKIDIDRWYLEMKKPNDERNILEDIIYRQLLRLDKKAADEFKSAISTLRTQEHPGRFSQSANSFKYICLLLRNLKKDWSQNPELVPRLAHEHITLLFEKLSEICKYFSQLSNHELETNISEFDEQLLKFEENISEILKSNLDTLARLDILLEKKVPTREDIEELIRLIKKPSHSQYFFSKLSSPDWIDLLKEKDFFIEPKAISVEGSLRVSIWPQVNYLIKTSQYQPEKIIPIIEDLANTKNYRIFHPLLTCLYNMPANISKGALSIIKNWMSYFYSIPELVVLKKLLNKYIFEGDIESSYKLIEILYDVKEPEIKTERNSLDSKYYFLISDYEDFFDKLINIDIQTSSNKYLGLLCNKLSELFDSTHIMDSDKLNDHSDIWRASIESKLQGYETNDARNFLINQIRDYLIQLAKNNLELVKSGYELLTKYKWVIFSRIQLYIINKYPDLFTIQLNESSINHLYFETPFYWIEYYDLIKNNFFRLSDENKQIIFNWIRIGPDLKKEGISPDDFTDKDKFQDFSEHFKSIWIRRRAEPIKDYLPLDLKNIYENLVLKNGELEHPQYYRYHEGPRFFSGSPLNKEKLAKLSNNELTDHLRTWKPSKEEFFSTKEGLGVFLSREISENPKNRTELISNFEVIPIVYLPYIVSGFSHAIKGEKVEFIDMVPEVIKIFKATKDNEKTVEKINIWREIARFLQEGLKLERQIHSKDLIDEIWGIISFFLNIGDPDEDVIDENYINYEDFTTYSINTFKGIILDTFFQYAFYRARILDSPKSNIMALEVEDKLNKLLNPEIESVKIIRSIISQHLTDLYYLNEQWISTKISILFPRENRDLWKIAWESYVIYNKLNVTIYPQLKEHYKIAITEMMNLISGRALEYLAYHIIFLYVNEIEDLSEDFT
;
A
#
# COMPACT_ATOMS: atom_id res chain seq x y z
N GLY A 1 42.25 -13.57 -27.08
CA GLY A 1 43.60 -13.91 -26.60
C GLY A 1 44.14 -12.87 -25.64
N VAL A 2 44.03 -11.56 -25.93
CA VAL A 2 44.53 -10.46 -25.08
C VAL A 2 44.11 -10.58 -23.61
N ILE A 3 42.82 -10.74 -23.34
CA ILE A 3 42.30 -10.92 -21.96
C ILE A 3 42.91 -12.16 -21.29
N ILE A 4 43.01 -13.28 -22.01
CA ILE A 4 43.58 -14.53 -21.49
C ILE A 4 45.07 -14.33 -21.14
N HIS A 5 45.82 -13.62 -21.99
CA HIS A 5 47.21 -13.30 -21.72
C HIS A 5 47.35 -12.44 -20.45
N GLU A 6 46.57 -11.36 -20.36
CA GLU A 6 46.59 -10.45 -19.21
C GLU A 6 46.20 -11.15 -17.90
N LEU A 7 45.17 -12.00 -17.90
CA LEU A 7 44.78 -12.78 -16.73
C LEU A 7 45.87 -13.77 -16.28
N LEU A 8 46.61 -14.35 -17.21
CA LEU A 8 47.58 -15.42 -16.91
C LEU A 8 49.00 -14.91 -16.63
N THR A 9 49.33 -13.70 -17.07
CA THR A 9 50.66 -13.10 -16.88
C THR A 9 50.64 -11.80 -16.07
N GLY A 10 49.47 -11.20 -15.83
CA GLY A 10 49.35 -9.87 -15.21
C GLY A 10 49.83 -8.73 -16.11
N GLU A 11 50.11 -8.99 -17.38
CA GLU A 11 50.69 -8.03 -18.33
C GLU A 11 49.84 -7.95 -19.61
N PHE A 12 49.56 -6.72 -20.05
CA PHE A 12 48.87 -6.46 -21.30
C PHE A 12 49.81 -6.69 -22.50
N PRO A 13 49.49 -7.59 -23.45
CA PRO A 13 50.39 -7.90 -24.56
C PRO A 13 50.43 -6.74 -25.59
N ARG A 14 51.54 -5.99 -25.65
CA ARG A 14 51.78 -4.93 -26.64
C ARG A 14 52.75 -5.38 -27.75
N GLY A 15 52.22 -6.04 -28.78
CA GLY A 15 52.98 -6.44 -29.98
C GLY A 15 53.25 -7.95 -30.12
N THR A 16 53.98 -8.36 -31.15
CA THR A 16 54.30 -9.76 -31.45
C THR A 16 55.52 -10.21 -30.64
N GLY A 17 55.36 -11.14 -29.69
CA GLY A 17 56.48 -11.74 -28.96
C GLY A 17 56.24 -12.04 -27.47
N TYR A 18 55.08 -11.69 -26.91
CA TYR A 18 54.77 -12.01 -25.51
C TYR A 18 54.21 -13.44 -25.39
N LEU A 19 55.03 -14.34 -24.87
CA LEU A 19 54.70 -15.76 -24.69
C LEU A 19 54.28 -16.01 -23.24
N ILE A 20 53.10 -16.58 -23.03
CA ILE A 20 52.60 -16.96 -21.70
C ILE A 20 53.53 -18.00 -21.09
N SER A 21 54.03 -18.96 -21.88
CA SER A 21 54.97 -20.00 -21.39
C SER A 21 56.28 -19.44 -20.82
N SER A 22 56.69 -18.23 -21.22
CA SER A 22 57.90 -17.58 -20.69
C SER A 22 57.70 -16.93 -19.32
N LYS A 23 56.45 -16.68 -18.93
CA LYS A 23 56.06 -16.01 -17.68
C LYS A 23 55.32 -16.95 -16.73
N ASN A 24 54.69 -18.00 -17.25
CA ASN A 24 53.91 -18.97 -16.50
C ASN A 24 54.25 -20.39 -16.97
N HIS A 25 55.03 -21.10 -16.17
CA HIS A 25 55.58 -22.43 -16.46
C HIS A 25 54.52 -23.55 -16.56
N LEU A 26 53.26 -23.29 -16.19
CA LEU A 26 52.15 -24.23 -16.37
C LEU A 26 51.72 -24.36 -17.84
N TYR A 27 52.09 -23.40 -18.68
CA TYR A 27 51.71 -23.34 -20.09
C TYR A 27 52.94 -23.61 -20.97
N ASN A 28 52.76 -24.37 -22.04
CA ASN A 28 53.83 -24.72 -22.98
C ASN A 28 53.72 -23.88 -24.27
N LYS A 29 54.69 -24.05 -25.17
CA LYS A 29 54.72 -23.34 -26.46
C LYS A 29 53.52 -23.64 -27.36
N ASP A 30 52.82 -24.75 -27.15
CA ASP A 30 51.63 -25.07 -27.94
C ASP A 30 50.42 -24.25 -27.48
N PHE A 31 50.31 -23.94 -26.18
CA PHE A 31 49.33 -22.97 -25.70
C PHE A 31 49.57 -21.58 -26.28
N ASP A 32 50.84 -21.16 -26.36
CA ASP A 32 51.20 -19.87 -26.96
C ASP A 32 50.80 -19.79 -28.44
N LYS A 33 50.81 -20.90 -29.19
CA LYS A 33 50.33 -20.94 -30.58
C LYS A 33 48.83 -20.67 -30.67
N ILE A 34 48.05 -21.23 -29.74
CA ILE A 34 46.59 -20.99 -29.67
C ILE A 34 46.33 -19.51 -29.40
N ILE A 35 46.99 -18.93 -28.39
CA ILE A 35 46.82 -17.52 -28.03
C ILE A 35 47.34 -16.60 -29.15
N GLY A 36 48.43 -16.97 -29.81
CA GLY A 36 48.95 -16.29 -31.00
C GLY A 36 47.92 -16.23 -32.12
N LYS A 37 47.32 -17.38 -32.46
CA LYS A 37 46.25 -17.47 -33.48
C LYS A 37 45.01 -16.66 -33.08
N MET A 38 44.63 -16.60 -31.80
CA MET A 38 43.54 -15.75 -31.33
C MET A 38 43.83 -14.24 -31.50
N ASN A 39 45.11 -13.85 -31.44
CA ASN A 39 45.55 -12.46 -31.47
C ASN A 39 46.16 -12.05 -32.83
N GLU A 40 46.03 -12.89 -33.86
CA GLU A 40 46.66 -12.66 -35.17
C GLU A 40 46.20 -11.32 -35.77
N SER A 41 47.09 -10.57 -36.41
CA SER A 41 46.75 -9.25 -36.97
C SER A 41 45.83 -9.37 -38.19
N ASN A 42 45.99 -10.42 -38.99
CA ASN A 42 45.12 -10.76 -40.11
C ASN A 42 43.84 -11.46 -39.62
N VAL A 43 42.68 -10.83 -39.83
CA VAL A 43 41.37 -11.35 -39.40
C VAL A 43 41.05 -12.71 -40.02
N ASN A 44 41.52 -12.99 -41.24
CA ASN A 44 41.29 -14.27 -41.91
C ASN A 44 42.14 -15.41 -41.36
N GLU A 45 43.21 -15.10 -40.63
CA GLU A 45 44.10 -16.09 -40.01
C GLU A 45 43.75 -16.35 -38.53
N ARG A 46 42.86 -15.55 -37.95
CA ARG A 46 42.26 -15.81 -36.63
C ARG A 46 41.32 -17.01 -36.68
N TYR A 47 41.02 -17.55 -35.50
CA TYR A 47 39.86 -18.44 -35.34
C TYR A 47 38.57 -17.77 -35.81
N GLN A 48 37.77 -18.49 -36.58
CA GLN A 48 36.54 -17.95 -37.18
C GLN A 48 35.32 -18.11 -36.26
N SER A 49 35.44 -18.90 -35.18
CA SER A 49 34.43 -19.04 -34.15
C SER A 49 35.05 -19.34 -32.78
N LEU A 50 34.28 -19.08 -31.72
CA LEU A 50 34.67 -19.49 -30.36
C LEU A 50 34.68 -21.01 -30.18
N GLU A 51 33.95 -21.75 -31.02
CA GLU A 51 33.91 -23.22 -30.96
C GLU A 51 35.23 -23.84 -31.42
N GLU A 52 35.86 -23.30 -32.46
CA GLU A 52 37.21 -23.72 -32.88
C GLU A 52 38.27 -23.41 -31.81
N VAL A 53 38.15 -22.26 -31.13
CA VAL A 53 39.02 -21.91 -29.99
C VAL A 53 38.86 -22.96 -28.88
N LYS A 54 37.62 -23.32 -28.56
CA LYS A 54 37.32 -24.31 -27.53
C LYS A 54 37.90 -25.69 -27.89
N ILE A 55 37.75 -26.13 -29.13
CA ILE A 55 38.29 -27.43 -29.60
C ILE A 55 39.81 -27.49 -29.43
N ASP A 56 40.54 -26.45 -29.82
CA ASP A 56 42.00 -26.46 -29.75
C ASP A 56 42.51 -26.28 -28.31
N ILE A 57 41.81 -25.49 -27.46
CA ILE A 57 42.10 -25.44 -26.02
C ILE A 57 41.83 -26.78 -25.36
N ASP A 58 40.70 -27.43 -25.66
CA ASP A 58 40.35 -28.74 -25.12
C ASP A 58 41.37 -29.79 -25.58
N ARG A 59 41.79 -29.78 -26.86
CA ARG A 59 42.84 -30.66 -27.38
C ARG A 59 44.18 -30.43 -26.67
N TRP A 60 44.62 -29.18 -26.56
CA TRP A 60 45.84 -28.84 -25.84
C TRP A 60 45.77 -29.28 -24.38
N TYR A 61 44.63 -29.07 -23.73
CA TYR A 61 44.40 -29.49 -22.35
C TYR A 61 44.45 -31.01 -22.20
N LEU A 62 43.88 -31.76 -23.16
CA LEU A 62 43.94 -33.22 -23.23
C LEU A 62 45.37 -33.74 -23.47
N GLU A 63 46.15 -33.06 -24.31
CA GLU A 63 47.55 -33.41 -24.61
C GLU A 63 48.49 -33.07 -23.44
N MET A 64 48.26 -31.93 -22.78
CA MET A 64 48.93 -31.54 -21.54
C MET A 64 48.59 -32.51 -20.38
N LYS A 65 47.40 -33.11 -20.41
CA LYS A 65 46.92 -34.12 -19.45
C LYS A 65 47.05 -35.57 -19.95
N LYS A 66 48.12 -35.94 -20.64
CA LYS A 66 48.61 -37.33 -20.57
C LYS A 66 49.73 -37.50 -19.53
N PRO A 67 49.43 -37.56 -18.22
CA PRO A 67 50.08 -38.54 -17.38
C PRO A 67 49.63 -39.94 -17.83
N ASN A 68 50.43 -40.96 -17.53
CA ASN A 68 50.09 -42.39 -17.64
C ASN A 68 48.91 -42.82 -16.73
N ASP A 69 47.82 -42.05 -16.66
CA ASP A 69 46.66 -42.39 -15.83
C ASP A 69 45.71 -43.30 -16.61
N GLU A 70 45.71 -44.58 -16.26
CA GLU A 70 44.78 -45.63 -16.74
C GLU A 70 43.31 -45.41 -16.34
N ARG A 71 42.85 -44.17 -16.09
CA ARG A 71 41.49 -43.92 -15.56
C ARG A 71 40.41 -44.36 -16.56
N ASN A 72 39.39 -45.05 -16.07
CA ASN A 72 38.22 -45.42 -16.88
C ASN A 72 37.31 -44.18 -17.11
N ILE A 73 36.29 -44.32 -17.96
CA ILE A 73 35.40 -43.21 -18.33
C ILE A 73 34.68 -42.62 -17.10
N LEU A 74 34.19 -43.47 -16.19
CA LEU A 74 33.49 -43.05 -14.98
C LEU A 74 34.43 -42.30 -14.02
N GLU A 75 35.63 -42.84 -13.81
CA GLU A 75 36.68 -42.22 -13.01
C GLU A 75 37.11 -40.84 -13.57
N ASP A 76 37.19 -40.70 -14.89
CA ASP A 76 37.51 -39.41 -15.51
C ASP A 76 36.38 -38.38 -15.31
N ILE A 77 35.12 -38.80 -15.40
CA ILE A 77 33.96 -37.94 -15.10
C ILE A 77 34.01 -37.46 -13.65
N ILE A 78 34.21 -38.38 -12.70
CA ILE A 78 34.31 -38.07 -11.27
C ILE A 78 35.47 -37.13 -11.00
N TYR A 79 36.65 -37.43 -11.56
CA TYR A 79 37.83 -36.59 -11.40
C TYR A 79 37.58 -35.15 -11.90
N ARG A 80 36.95 -34.98 -13.06
CA ARG A 80 36.60 -33.65 -13.60
C ARG A 80 35.58 -32.92 -12.71
N GLN A 81 34.60 -33.62 -12.18
CA GLN A 81 33.61 -33.04 -11.27
C GLN A 81 34.23 -32.61 -9.95
N LEU A 82 35.06 -33.47 -9.34
CA LEU A 82 35.85 -33.13 -8.15
C LEU A 82 36.77 -31.94 -8.42
N LEU A 83 37.44 -31.89 -9.58
CA LEU A 83 38.35 -30.80 -9.92
C LEU A 83 37.65 -29.43 -10.00
N ARG A 84 36.37 -29.40 -10.41
CA ARG A 84 35.54 -28.20 -10.41
C ARG A 84 35.09 -27.78 -9.01
N LEU A 85 35.03 -28.72 -8.07
CA LEU A 85 34.57 -28.50 -6.69
C LEU A 85 35.72 -28.15 -5.75
N ASP A 86 36.76 -28.99 -5.75
CA ASP A 86 37.94 -28.86 -4.91
C ASP A 86 39.13 -29.56 -5.58
N LYS A 87 40.18 -28.78 -5.90
CA LYS A 87 41.37 -29.31 -6.59
C LYS A 87 42.05 -30.41 -5.79
N LYS A 88 42.11 -30.28 -4.46
CA LYS A 88 42.78 -31.25 -3.59
C LYS A 88 42.02 -32.58 -3.58
N ALA A 89 40.69 -32.57 -3.56
CA ALA A 89 39.89 -33.79 -3.65
C ALA A 89 40.07 -34.50 -5.00
N ALA A 90 40.23 -33.76 -6.08
CA ALA A 90 40.56 -34.34 -7.38
C ALA A 90 41.95 -34.99 -7.39
N ASP A 91 42.94 -34.33 -6.80
CA ASP A 91 44.30 -34.86 -6.66
C ASP A 91 44.33 -36.12 -5.76
N GLU A 92 43.57 -36.12 -4.66
CA GLU A 92 43.38 -37.29 -3.77
C GLU A 92 42.68 -38.44 -4.51
N PHE A 93 41.63 -38.17 -5.29
CA PHE A 93 40.95 -39.20 -6.09
C PHE A 93 41.92 -39.83 -7.10
N LYS A 94 42.68 -39.01 -7.81
CA LYS A 94 43.72 -39.48 -8.74
C LYS A 94 44.79 -40.32 -8.02
N SER A 95 45.26 -39.86 -6.86
CA SER A 95 46.25 -40.57 -6.05
C SER A 95 45.73 -41.93 -5.58
N ALA A 96 44.47 -41.99 -5.13
CA ALA A 96 43.82 -43.22 -4.70
C ALA A 96 43.79 -44.26 -5.81
N ILE A 97 43.32 -43.88 -7.01
CA ILE A 97 43.25 -44.79 -8.16
C ILE A 97 44.64 -45.27 -8.59
N SER A 98 45.63 -44.39 -8.62
CA SER A 98 47.01 -44.76 -8.96
C SER A 98 47.62 -45.73 -7.92
N THR A 99 47.36 -45.49 -6.64
CA THR A 99 47.89 -46.30 -5.54
C THR A 99 47.25 -47.70 -5.57
N LEU A 100 45.94 -47.78 -5.80
CA LEU A 100 45.19 -49.03 -5.90
C LEU A 100 45.73 -49.95 -7.01
N ARG A 101 46.07 -49.37 -8.17
CA ARG A 101 46.56 -50.12 -9.35
C ARG A 101 48.01 -50.58 -9.23
N THR A 102 48.77 -50.07 -8.26
CA THR A 102 50.14 -50.51 -8.00
C THR A 102 50.12 -51.83 -7.20
N GLN A 103 50.05 -52.97 -7.90
CA GLN A 103 49.85 -54.29 -7.29
C GLN A 103 50.92 -54.68 -6.26
N GLU A 104 52.15 -54.22 -6.42
CA GLU A 104 53.27 -54.51 -5.51
C GLU A 104 53.23 -53.69 -4.21
N HIS A 105 52.35 -52.70 -4.08
CA HIS A 105 52.31 -51.81 -2.93
C HIS A 105 51.57 -52.47 -1.74
N PRO A 106 52.27 -52.80 -0.63
CA PRO A 106 51.73 -53.63 0.45
C PRO A 106 50.58 -52.97 1.24
N GLY A 107 50.47 -51.64 1.18
CA GLY A 107 49.38 -50.86 1.80
C GLY A 107 48.38 -50.26 0.81
N ARG A 108 48.28 -50.79 -0.43
CA ARG A 108 47.52 -50.13 -1.50
C ARG A 108 46.05 -49.87 -1.15
N PHE A 109 45.41 -50.80 -0.45
CA PHE A 109 44.00 -50.68 -0.06
C PHE A 109 43.81 -49.63 1.05
N SER A 110 44.61 -49.68 2.12
CA SER A 110 44.50 -48.73 3.24
C SER A 110 44.90 -47.31 2.84
N GLN A 111 45.90 -47.14 1.98
CA GLN A 111 46.30 -45.83 1.47
C GLN A 111 45.26 -45.24 0.51
N SER A 112 44.73 -46.04 -0.42
CA SER A 112 43.66 -45.58 -1.32
C SER A 112 42.40 -45.20 -0.53
N ALA A 113 42.04 -45.99 0.48
CA ALA A 113 40.93 -45.69 1.38
C ALA A 113 41.14 -44.40 2.19
N ASN A 114 42.37 -44.07 2.57
CA ASN A 114 42.67 -42.80 3.24
C ASN A 114 42.43 -41.60 2.32
N SER A 115 42.77 -41.70 1.03
CA SER A 115 42.43 -40.66 0.04
C SER A 115 40.93 -40.58 -0.23
N PHE A 116 40.21 -41.71 -0.33
CA PHE A 116 38.74 -41.71 -0.45
C PHE A 116 38.05 -41.13 0.80
N LYS A 117 38.60 -41.33 1.99
CA LYS A 117 38.12 -40.74 3.25
C LYS A 117 38.15 -39.21 3.20
N TYR A 118 39.13 -38.60 2.53
CA TYR A 118 39.16 -37.15 2.32
C TYR A 118 37.98 -36.67 1.47
N ILE A 119 37.70 -37.37 0.36
CA ILE A 119 36.57 -37.06 -0.54
C ILE A 119 35.24 -37.24 0.19
N CYS A 120 35.12 -38.29 1.01
CA CYS A 120 33.97 -38.52 1.87
C CYS A 120 33.68 -37.34 2.82
N LEU A 121 34.72 -36.72 3.40
CA LEU A 121 34.56 -35.55 4.26
C LEU A 121 34.05 -34.33 3.47
N LEU A 122 34.58 -34.10 2.27
CA LEU A 122 34.12 -33.03 1.38
C LEU A 122 32.64 -33.20 1.02
N LEU A 123 32.25 -34.39 0.57
CA LEU A 123 30.86 -34.70 0.18
C LEU A 123 29.89 -34.59 1.37
N ARG A 124 30.33 -34.94 2.58
CA ARG A 124 29.53 -34.76 3.80
C ARG A 124 29.27 -33.28 4.11
N ASN A 125 30.21 -32.38 3.81
CA ASN A 125 29.99 -30.95 3.94
C ASN A 125 29.00 -30.45 2.88
N LEU A 126 29.14 -30.89 1.61
CA LEU A 126 28.18 -30.57 0.54
C LEU A 126 26.75 -31.04 0.86
N LYS A 127 26.58 -32.16 1.56
CA LYS A 127 25.27 -32.61 2.05
C LYS A 127 24.58 -31.52 2.88
N LYS A 128 25.30 -30.79 3.73
CA LYS A 128 24.69 -29.75 4.58
C LYS A 128 24.08 -28.63 3.73
N ASP A 129 24.77 -28.23 2.66
CA ASP A 129 24.30 -27.19 1.74
C ASP A 129 23.09 -27.64 0.93
N TRP A 130 23.06 -28.91 0.52
CA TRP A 130 21.92 -29.50 -0.20
C TRP A 130 20.71 -29.79 0.69
N SER A 131 20.96 -30.00 1.98
CA SER A 131 19.93 -30.19 3.00
C SER A 131 19.39 -28.84 3.50
N GLN A 132 19.80 -27.71 2.92
CA GLN A 132 19.17 -26.43 3.20
C GLN A 132 17.82 -26.37 2.48
N ASN A 133 16.75 -26.18 3.26
CA ASN A 133 15.36 -26.08 2.80
C ASN A 133 14.83 -27.31 2.01
N PRO A 134 14.94 -28.54 2.56
CA PRO A 134 14.52 -29.77 1.88
C PRO A 134 13.03 -29.78 1.49
N GLU A 135 12.21 -29.02 2.21
CA GLU A 135 10.80 -28.82 1.94
C GLU A 135 10.47 -28.11 0.61
N LEU A 136 11.46 -27.46 -0.02
CA LEU A 136 11.30 -26.79 -1.31
C LEU A 136 11.46 -27.74 -2.52
N VAL A 137 11.81 -29.00 -2.26
CA VAL A 137 12.01 -30.05 -3.27
C VAL A 137 10.87 -31.07 -3.18
N PRO A 138 10.35 -31.60 -4.31
CA PRO A 138 9.34 -32.66 -4.28
C PRO A 138 9.76 -33.84 -3.39
N ARG A 139 8.82 -34.35 -2.58
CA ARG A 139 9.06 -35.35 -1.52
C ARG A 139 9.91 -36.54 -2.00
N LEU A 140 9.50 -37.19 -3.09
CA LEU A 140 10.20 -38.38 -3.61
C LEU A 140 11.61 -38.06 -4.12
N ALA A 141 11.82 -36.86 -4.66
CA ALA A 141 13.14 -36.43 -5.11
C ALA A 141 14.07 -36.14 -3.91
N HIS A 142 13.52 -35.54 -2.84
CA HIS A 142 14.24 -35.37 -1.58
C HIS A 142 14.58 -36.72 -0.91
N GLU A 143 13.63 -37.67 -0.88
CA GLU A 143 13.86 -39.03 -0.39
C GLU A 143 14.96 -39.74 -1.19
N HIS A 144 14.96 -39.59 -2.52
CA HIS A 144 15.99 -40.16 -3.39
C HIS A 144 17.41 -39.63 -3.06
N ILE A 145 17.56 -38.31 -2.91
CA ILE A 145 18.85 -37.70 -2.55
C ILE A 145 19.29 -38.13 -1.16
N THR A 146 18.35 -38.21 -0.21
CA THR A 146 18.63 -38.67 1.15
C THR A 146 19.18 -40.09 1.13
N LEU A 147 18.56 -40.99 0.35
CA LEU A 147 19.02 -42.36 0.14
C LEU A 147 20.43 -42.42 -0.48
N LEU A 148 20.74 -41.54 -1.45
CA LEU A 148 22.09 -41.47 -2.04
C LEU A 148 23.13 -41.14 -0.96
N PHE A 149 22.86 -40.14 -0.12
CA PHE A 149 23.76 -39.75 0.97
C PHE A 149 23.84 -40.78 2.11
N GLU A 150 22.77 -41.54 2.37
CA GLU A 150 22.81 -42.67 3.31
C GLU A 150 23.74 -43.77 2.81
N LYS A 151 23.58 -44.18 1.55
CA LYS A 151 24.48 -45.13 0.88
C LYS A 151 25.92 -44.64 0.88
N LEU A 152 26.15 -43.36 0.57
CA LEU A 152 27.48 -42.75 0.62
C LEU A 152 28.07 -42.85 2.04
N SER A 153 27.27 -42.61 3.08
CA SER A 153 27.73 -42.68 4.47
C SER A 153 28.17 -44.09 4.87
N GLU A 154 27.49 -45.13 4.38
CA GLU A 154 27.89 -46.53 4.61
C GLU A 154 29.22 -46.86 3.92
N ILE A 155 29.37 -46.46 2.65
CA ILE A 155 30.60 -46.67 1.86
C ILE A 155 31.78 -45.90 2.50
N CYS A 156 31.55 -44.67 2.95
CA CYS A 156 32.57 -43.86 3.62
C CYS A 156 33.00 -44.46 4.97
N LYS A 157 32.12 -45.19 5.66
CA LYS A 157 32.47 -45.94 6.88
C LYS A 157 33.41 -47.09 6.56
N TYR A 158 33.15 -47.84 5.50
CA TYR A 158 34.05 -48.90 5.01
C TYR A 158 35.46 -48.35 4.73
N PHE A 159 35.60 -47.28 3.95
CA PHE A 159 36.91 -46.68 3.68
C PHE A 159 37.59 -46.13 4.95
N SER A 160 36.83 -45.60 5.90
CA SER A 160 37.39 -45.11 7.16
C SER A 160 37.96 -46.23 8.02
N GLN A 161 37.23 -47.35 8.15
CA GLN A 161 37.68 -48.52 8.91
C GLN A 161 38.91 -49.17 8.26
N LEU A 162 38.91 -49.27 6.93
CA LEU A 162 40.04 -49.81 6.18
C LEU A 162 41.29 -48.91 6.27
N SER A 163 41.11 -47.59 6.22
CA SER A 163 42.18 -46.61 6.40
C SER A 163 42.78 -46.64 7.82
N ASN A 164 41.97 -46.95 8.84
CA ASN A 164 42.41 -47.05 10.23
C ASN A 164 42.98 -48.44 10.59
N HIS A 165 43.06 -49.37 9.62
CA HIS A 165 43.43 -50.77 9.84
C HIS A 165 42.49 -51.53 10.81
N GLU A 166 41.22 -51.11 10.90
CA GLU A 166 40.18 -51.75 11.71
C GLU A 166 39.42 -52.86 10.93
N LEU A 167 39.64 -52.94 9.62
CA LEU A 167 39.03 -53.88 8.70
C LEU A 167 40.11 -54.42 7.75
N GLU A 168 40.04 -55.70 7.40
CA GLU A 168 40.83 -56.28 6.30
C GLU A 168 39.93 -56.46 5.07
N THR A 169 40.49 -56.39 3.86
CA THR A 169 39.73 -56.57 2.62
C THR A 169 40.56 -57.27 1.55
N ASN A 170 39.89 -57.73 0.51
CA ASN A 170 40.51 -58.32 -0.67
C ASN A 170 40.16 -57.49 -1.93
N ILE A 171 40.78 -57.83 -3.06
CA ILE A 171 40.60 -57.06 -4.30
C ILE A 171 39.14 -57.05 -4.79
N SER A 172 38.44 -58.18 -4.69
CA SER A 172 37.05 -58.27 -5.16
C SER A 172 36.11 -57.43 -4.32
N GLU A 173 36.28 -57.44 -3.00
CA GLU A 173 35.47 -56.66 -2.08
C GLU A 173 35.76 -55.16 -2.19
N PHE A 174 37.04 -54.78 -2.30
CA PHE A 174 37.42 -53.39 -2.49
C PHE A 174 36.89 -52.84 -3.82
N ASP A 175 37.03 -53.59 -4.92
CA ASP A 175 36.54 -53.19 -6.23
C ASP A 175 35.01 -53.04 -6.25
N GLU A 176 34.29 -53.91 -5.53
CA GLU A 176 32.84 -53.79 -5.37
C GLU A 176 32.45 -52.51 -4.61
N GLN A 177 33.15 -52.18 -3.52
CA GLN A 177 32.90 -50.95 -2.76
C GLN A 177 33.33 -49.70 -3.52
N LEU A 178 34.41 -49.77 -4.30
CA LEU A 178 34.86 -48.69 -5.17
C LEU A 178 33.84 -48.42 -6.27
N LEU A 179 33.31 -49.46 -6.93
CA LEU A 179 32.28 -49.27 -7.95
C LEU A 179 31.02 -48.61 -7.37
N LYS A 180 30.56 -49.08 -6.19
CA LYS A 180 29.45 -48.45 -5.47
C LYS A 180 29.74 -47.01 -5.09
N PHE A 181 30.97 -46.70 -4.69
CA PHE A 181 31.41 -45.35 -4.40
C PHE A 181 31.34 -44.48 -5.65
N GLU A 182 31.94 -44.93 -6.75
CA GLU A 182 32.01 -44.20 -8.02
C GLU A 182 30.62 -43.93 -8.61
N GLU A 183 29.73 -44.92 -8.64
CA GLU A 183 28.36 -44.76 -9.10
C GLU A 183 27.58 -43.74 -8.25
N ASN A 184 27.71 -43.83 -6.92
CA ASN A 184 27.00 -42.95 -6.01
C ASN A 184 27.49 -41.49 -6.10
N ILE A 185 28.81 -41.27 -6.09
CA ILE A 185 29.38 -39.93 -6.19
C ILE A 185 29.19 -39.32 -7.58
N SER A 186 29.21 -40.12 -8.65
CA SER A 186 28.92 -39.63 -10.00
C SER A 186 27.49 -39.07 -10.10
N GLU A 187 26.52 -39.71 -9.43
CA GLU A 187 25.16 -39.20 -9.37
C GLU A 187 25.07 -37.97 -8.45
N ILE A 188 25.72 -37.94 -7.29
CA ILE A 188 25.73 -36.76 -6.40
C ILE A 188 26.40 -35.55 -7.07
N LEU A 189 27.54 -35.75 -7.74
CA LEU A 189 28.36 -34.70 -8.31
C LEU A 189 27.99 -34.30 -9.75
N LYS A 190 26.92 -34.92 -10.29
CA LYS A 190 26.38 -34.62 -11.61
C LYS A 190 26.22 -33.12 -11.80
N SER A 191 26.79 -32.60 -12.89
CA SER A 191 26.82 -31.15 -13.07
C SER A 191 25.42 -30.57 -13.28
N ASN A 192 25.23 -29.32 -12.86
CA ASN A 192 23.96 -28.62 -13.06
C ASN A 192 23.61 -28.55 -14.55
N LEU A 193 24.60 -28.30 -15.42
CA LEU A 193 24.40 -28.24 -16.88
C LEU A 193 23.94 -29.59 -17.45
N ASP A 194 24.55 -30.70 -17.03
CA ASP A 194 24.13 -32.05 -17.49
C ASP A 194 22.72 -32.40 -16.99
N THR A 195 22.39 -31.94 -15.77
CA THR A 195 21.06 -32.13 -15.18
C THR A 195 20.01 -31.36 -15.97
N LEU A 196 20.27 -30.08 -16.29
CA LEU A 196 19.37 -29.26 -17.12
C LEU A 196 19.21 -29.83 -18.52
N ALA A 197 20.30 -30.28 -19.16
CA ALA A 197 20.24 -30.90 -20.49
C ALA A 197 19.36 -32.17 -20.50
N ARG A 198 19.41 -32.99 -19.44
CA ARG A 198 18.51 -34.15 -19.30
C ARG A 198 17.07 -33.75 -18.99
N LEU A 199 16.86 -32.71 -18.20
CA LEU A 199 15.52 -32.16 -17.98
C LEU A 199 14.92 -31.64 -19.30
N ASP A 200 15.71 -31.02 -20.17
CA ASP A 200 15.26 -30.58 -21.50
C ASP A 200 14.79 -31.76 -22.36
N ILE A 201 15.49 -32.91 -22.32
CA ILE A 201 15.04 -34.13 -23.01
C ILE A 201 13.67 -34.59 -22.48
N LEU A 202 13.44 -34.53 -21.16
CA LEU A 202 12.14 -34.86 -20.57
C LEU A 202 11.05 -33.85 -20.96
N LEU A 203 11.40 -32.57 -21.07
CA LEU A 203 10.47 -31.50 -21.48
C LEU A 203 9.99 -31.66 -22.93
N GLU A 204 10.79 -32.28 -23.80
CA GLU A 204 10.41 -32.59 -25.19
C GLU A 204 9.45 -33.78 -25.32
N LYS A 205 9.25 -34.57 -24.26
CA LYS A 205 8.37 -35.74 -24.27
C LYS A 205 6.90 -35.31 -24.29
N LYS A 206 6.22 -35.63 -25.39
CA LYS A 206 4.76 -35.47 -25.50
C LYS A 206 4.02 -36.48 -24.62
N VAL A 207 4.35 -37.76 -24.75
CA VAL A 207 3.74 -38.85 -23.96
C VAL A 207 4.82 -39.44 -23.05
N PRO A 208 4.84 -39.08 -21.76
CA PRO A 208 5.82 -39.60 -20.82
C PRO A 208 5.52 -41.03 -20.40
N THR A 209 6.57 -41.78 -20.04
CA THR A 209 6.46 -43.14 -19.49
C THR A 209 6.75 -43.19 -18.00
N ARG A 210 6.57 -44.36 -17.38
CA ARG A 210 6.95 -44.57 -15.97
C ARG A 210 8.44 -44.39 -15.74
N GLU A 211 9.28 -44.75 -16.70
CA GLU A 211 10.72 -44.55 -16.64
C GLU A 211 11.09 -43.05 -16.68
N ASP A 212 10.35 -42.24 -17.45
CA ASP A 212 10.59 -40.80 -17.55
C ASP A 212 10.35 -40.08 -16.21
N ILE A 213 9.32 -40.47 -15.44
CA ILE A 213 9.07 -39.88 -14.12
C ILE A 213 10.09 -40.33 -13.07
N GLU A 214 10.58 -41.58 -13.15
CA GLU A 214 11.68 -42.04 -12.29
C GLU A 214 13.00 -41.34 -12.63
N GLU A 215 13.26 -41.01 -13.90
CA GLU A 215 14.38 -40.12 -14.27
C GLU A 215 14.16 -38.70 -13.74
N LEU A 216 12.95 -38.14 -13.84
CA LEU A 216 12.65 -36.82 -13.30
C LEU A 216 12.94 -36.72 -11.79
N ILE A 217 12.48 -37.71 -11.01
CA ILE A 217 12.73 -37.80 -9.57
C ILE A 217 14.24 -37.79 -9.26
N ARG A 218 15.03 -38.52 -10.08
CA ARG A 218 16.51 -38.55 -9.93
C ARG A 218 17.18 -37.23 -10.29
N LEU A 219 16.65 -36.50 -11.28
CA LEU A 219 17.22 -35.23 -11.75
C LEU A 219 16.91 -34.04 -10.83
N ILE A 220 15.74 -33.99 -10.18
CA ILE A 220 15.36 -32.87 -9.32
C ILE A 220 16.12 -32.93 -7.98
N LYS A 221 17.33 -32.36 -7.99
CA LYS A 221 18.19 -32.32 -6.80
C LYS A 221 18.08 -31.06 -5.92
N LYS A 222 17.55 -29.97 -6.48
CA LYS A 222 17.53 -28.64 -5.86
C LYS A 222 16.25 -27.90 -6.24
N PRO A 223 15.82 -26.88 -5.47
CA PRO A 223 14.62 -26.10 -5.80
C PRO A 223 14.67 -25.48 -7.19
N SER A 224 15.85 -25.05 -7.65
CA SER A 224 16.06 -24.50 -8.99
C SER A 224 15.76 -25.50 -10.12
N HIS A 225 16.01 -26.80 -9.93
CA HIS A 225 15.67 -27.83 -10.92
C HIS A 225 14.16 -28.01 -11.05
N SER A 226 13.45 -28.02 -9.91
CA SER A 226 11.99 -28.08 -9.88
C SER A 226 11.39 -26.84 -10.56
N GLN A 227 11.89 -25.65 -10.21
CA GLN A 227 11.49 -24.39 -10.85
C GLN A 227 11.72 -24.42 -12.36
N TYR A 228 12.91 -24.85 -12.80
CA TYR A 228 13.24 -24.96 -14.22
C TYR A 228 12.29 -25.88 -14.97
N PHE A 229 12.07 -27.09 -14.45
CA PHE A 229 11.24 -28.10 -15.12
C PHE A 229 9.77 -27.66 -15.20
N PHE A 230 9.13 -27.33 -14.08
CA PHE A 230 7.69 -27.02 -14.08
C PHE A 230 7.33 -25.66 -14.70
N SER A 231 8.26 -24.70 -14.72
CA SER A 231 8.06 -23.45 -15.46
C SER A 231 8.09 -23.65 -16.97
N LYS A 232 8.73 -24.71 -17.49
CA LYS A 232 8.82 -25.02 -18.92
C LYS A 232 7.87 -26.12 -19.38
N LEU A 233 7.53 -27.06 -18.49
CA LEU A 233 6.67 -28.20 -18.82
C LEU A 233 5.33 -27.73 -19.40
N SER A 234 4.96 -28.29 -20.56
CA SER A 234 3.76 -27.90 -21.31
C SER A 234 2.92 -29.09 -21.77
N SER A 235 3.46 -30.30 -21.81
CA SER A 235 2.68 -31.47 -22.24
C SER A 235 1.69 -31.89 -21.15
N PRO A 236 0.37 -31.97 -21.43
CA PRO A 236 -0.64 -32.31 -20.43
C PRO A 236 -0.59 -33.78 -19.99
N ASP A 237 -0.01 -34.68 -20.79
CA ASP A 237 0.01 -36.12 -20.51
C ASP A 237 0.89 -36.51 -19.30
N TRP A 238 1.63 -35.55 -18.72
CA TRP A 238 2.35 -35.76 -17.46
C TRP A 238 1.46 -35.79 -16.22
N ILE A 239 0.21 -35.30 -16.29
CA ILE A 239 -0.60 -35.04 -15.09
C ILE A 239 -0.84 -36.31 -14.24
N ASP A 240 -1.13 -37.45 -14.88
CA ASP A 240 -1.50 -38.69 -14.18
C ASP A 240 -0.28 -39.27 -13.46
N LEU A 241 0.88 -39.29 -14.13
CA LEU A 241 2.13 -39.77 -13.55
C LEU A 241 2.57 -38.87 -12.39
N LEU A 242 2.54 -37.55 -12.58
CA LEU A 242 2.90 -36.60 -11.53
C LEU A 242 1.98 -36.71 -10.31
N LYS A 243 0.68 -36.93 -10.53
CA LYS A 243 -0.29 -37.17 -9.46
C LYS A 243 -0.04 -38.50 -8.74
N GLU A 244 0.19 -39.60 -9.48
CA GLU A 244 0.55 -40.92 -8.92
C GLU A 244 1.80 -40.86 -8.03
N LYS A 245 2.71 -39.93 -8.32
CA LYS A 245 3.97 -39.71 -7.60
C LYS A 245 3.94 -38.53 -6.64
N ASP A 246 2.76 -38.09 -6.21
CA ASP A 246 2.59 -37.10 -5.13
C ASP A 246 3.24 -35.72 -5.40
N PHE A 247 3.43 -35.33 -6.67
CA PHE A 247 4.05 -34.03 -6.99
C PHE A 247 3.17 -32.82 -6.65
N PHE A 248 1.86 -33.02 -6.48
CA PHE A 248 0.87 -31.97 -6.23
C PHE A 248 0.40 -31.86 -4.77
N ILE A 249 1.23 -32.31 -3.82
CA ILE A 249 0.98 -32.11 -2.39
C ILE A 249 1.27 -30.66 -2.00
N GLU A 250 0.50 -30.13 -1.05
CA GLU A 250 0.73 -28.80 -0.46
C GLU A 250 2.19 -28.65 0.03
N PRO A 251 2.93 -27.64 -0.45
CA PRO A 251 4.30 -27.40 0.00
C PRO A 251 4.32 -27.04 1.48
N LYS A 252 5.29 -27.56 2.25
CA LYS A 252 5.39 -27.23 3.68
C LYS A 252 5.67 -25.75 3.87
N ALA A 253 4.94 -25.17 4.80
CA ALA A 253 5.12 -23.79 5.20
C ALA A 253 6.44 -23.57 5.98
N ILE A 254 7.35 -22.76 5.44
CA ILE A 254 8.50 -22.23 6.17
C ILE A 254 8.05 -20.95 6.90
N SER A 255 8.10 -20.98 8.23
CA SER A 255 7.90 -19.83 9.09
C SER A 255 9.27 -19.27 9.47
N VAL A 256 9.60 -18.06 9.01
CA VAL A 256 10.71 -17.27 9.58
C VAL A 256 10.09 -16.15 10.41
N GLU A 257 10.48 -16.05 11.67
CA GLU A 257 9.97 -15.13 12.71
C GLU A 257 8.96 -14.09 12.24
N GLY A 258 7.68 -14.35 12.48
CA GLY A 258 6.60 -13.37 12.29
C GLY A 258 6.06 -13.22 10.87
N SER A 259 6.61 -13.92 9.87
CA SER A 259 5.97 -14.02 8.55
C SER A 259 6.18 -15.38 7.88
N LEU A 260 5.09 -15.97 7.38
CA LEU A 260 5.13 -17.15 6.52
C LEU A 260 5.79 -16.79 5.18
N ARG A 261 7.13 -16.76 5.12
CA ARG A 261 7.86 -16.83 3.84
C ARG A 261 7.86 -18.28 3.39
N VAL A 262 6.84 -18.69 2.64
CA VAL A 262 6.82 -20.04 2.06
C VAL A 262 7.08 -20.02 0.56
N SER A 263 7.96 -20.94 0.17
CA SER A 263 8.29 -21.48 -1.16
C SER A 263 7.43 -21.02 -2.32
N ILE A 264 8.09 -20.54 -3.38
CA ILE A 264 7.56 -20.67 -4.75
C ILE A 264 7.18 -22.15 -4.94
N TRP A 265 5.97 -22.48 -5.41
CA TRP A 265 5.52 -23.85 -5.69
C TRP A 265 5.50 -24.08 -7.21
N PRO A 266 6.63 -24.51 -7.83
CA PRO A 266 6.77 -24.52 -9.28
C PRO A 266 5.70 -25.30 -10.02
N GLN A 267 5.22 -26.40 -9.43
CA GLN A 267 4.24 -27.32 -9.99
C GLN A 267 2.94 -26.62 -10.40
N VAL A 268 2.59 -25.52 -9.74
CA VAL A 268 1.40 -24.76 -10.07
C VAL A 268 1.47 -24.11 -11.46
N ASN A 269 2.68 -23.79 -11.95
CA ASN A 269 2.87 -23.27 -13.30
C ASN A 269 2.44 -24.30 -14.36
N TYR A 270 2.70 -25.58 -14.08
CA TYR A 270 2.26 -26.68 -14.94
C TYR A 270 0.74 -26.85 -14.89
N LEU A 271 0.13 -26.77 -13.69
CA LEU A 271 -1.33 -26.83 -13.54
C LEU A 271 -2.03 -25.70 -14.31
N ILE A 272 -1.51 -24.47 -14.24
CA ILE A 272 -2.07 -23.32 -14.98
C ILE A 272 -2.08 -23.61 -16.48
N LYS A 273 -0.96 -24.06 -17.06
CA LYS A 273 -0.86 -24.32 -18.51
C LYS A 273 -1.77 -25.46 -18.99
N THR A 274 -2.00 -26.45 -18.13
CA THR A 274 -2.75 -27.67 -18.49
C THR A 274 -4.23 -27.61 -18.17
N SER A 275 -4.66 -26.67 -17.31
CA SER A 275 -6.06 -26.49 -16.88
C SER A 275 -7.08 -26.29 -18.00
N GLN A 276 -6.69 -25.68 -19.12
CA GLN A 276 -7.57 -25.57 -20.30
C GLN A 276 -7.71 -26.88 -21.09
N TYR A 277 -6.74 -27.81 -20.98
CA TYR A 277 -6.67 -29.02 -21.80
C TYR A 277 -7.15 -30.27 -21.07
N GLN A 278 -6.93 -30.37 -19.76
CA GLN A 278 -7.31 -31.52 -18.93
C GLN A 278 -7.99 -31.06 -17.62
N PRO A 279 -9.07 -30.25 -17.69
CA PRO A 279 -9.73 -29.68 -16.52
C PRO A 279 -10.26 -30.76 -15.56
N GLU A 280 -10.77 -31.88 -16.06
CA GLU A 280 -11.32 -32.97 -15.24
C GLU A 280 -10.26 -33.68 -14.38
N LYS A 281 -9.00 -33.63 -14.80
CA LYS A 281 -7.88 -34.23 -14.04
C LYS A 281 -7.30 -33.27 -13.00
N ILE A 282 -7.46 -31.96 -13.22
CA ILE A 282 -6.93 -30.93 -12.33
C ILE A 282 -7.93 -30.56 -11.23
N ILE A 283 -9.24 -30.55 -11.50
CA ILE A 283 -10.23 -30.20 -10.48
C ILE A 283 -10.10 -31.04 -9.18
N PRO A 284 -9.82 -32.36 -9.20
CA PRO A 284 -9.64 -33.11 -7.97
C PRO A 284 -8.37 -32.71 -7.20
N ILE A 285 -7.32 -32.25 -7.91
CA ILE A 285 -6.11 -31.72 -7.26
C ILE A 285 -6.44 -30.41 -6.53
N ILE A 286 -7.30 -29.57 -7.13
CA ILE A 286 -7.77 -28.34 -6.48
C ILE A 286 -8.64 -28.66 -5.26
N GLU A 287 -9.50 -29.68 -5.34
CA GLU A 287 -10.33 -30.16 -4.24
C GLU A 287 -9.48 -30.70 -3.08
N ASP A 288 -8.41 -31.46 -3.36
CA ASP A 288 -7.46 -31.94 -2.36
C ASP A 288 -6.79 -30.77 -1.60
N LEU A 289 -6.69 -29.60 -2.25
CA LEU A 289 -6.10 -28.36 -1.71
C LEU A 289 -7.15 -27.36 -1.21
N ALA A 290 -8.43 -27.73 -1.11
CA ALA A 290 -9.51 -26.80 -0.76
C ALA A 290 -9.35 -26.12 0.61
N ASN A 291 -8.63 -26.75 1.54
CA ASN A 291 -8.41 -26.26 2.89
C ASN A 291 -7.01 -25.66 3.11
N THR A 292 -6.21 -25.49 2.05
CA THR A 292 -4.92 -24.80 2.20
C THR A 292 -5.13 -23.40 2.74
N LYS A 293 -4.26 -22.99 3.68
CA LYS A 293 -4.17 -21.60 4.16
C LYS A 293 -3.03 -20.84 3.50
N ASN A 294 -2.31 -21.47 2.57
CA ASN A 294 -1.19 -20.86 1.88
C ASN A 294 -1.70 -19.96 0.75
N TYR A 295 -1.84 -18.67 1.06
CA TYR A 295 -2.41 -17.69 0.14
C TYR A 295 -1.67 -17.53 -1.20
N ARG A 296 -0.37 -17.87 -1.27
CA ARG A 296 0.39 -17.85 -2.54
C ARG A 296 -0.02 -18.95 -3.51
N ILE A 297 -0.75 -19.96 -3.03
CA ILE A 297 -1.30 -21.03 -3.86
C ILE A 297 -2.67 -20.64 -4.42
N PHE A 298 -3.43 -19.78 -3.71
CA PHE A 298 -4.80 -19.40 -4.11
C PHE A 298 -4.82 -18.77 -5.50
N HIS A 299 -4.01 -17.74 -5.74
CA HIS A 299 -4.02 -17.02 -7.02
C HIS A 299 -3.71 -17.92 -8.24
N PRO A 300 -2.65 -18.73 -8.23
CA PRO A 300 -2.43 -19.72 -9.26
C PRO A 300 -3.58 -20.71 -9.45
N LEU A 301 -4.18 -21.23 -8.38
CA LEU A 301 -5.31 -22.17 -8.49
C LEU A 301 -6.58 -21.49 -9.01
N LEU A 302 -6.85 -20.24 -8.63
CA LEU A 302 -7.91 -19.41 -9.22
C LEU A 302 -7.69 -19.22 -10.72
N THR A 303 -6.42 -19.05 -11.13
CA THR A 303 -6.06 -18.95 -12.56
C THR A 303 -6.33 -20.27 -13.29
N CYS A 304 -6.07 -21.42 -12.65
CA CYS A 304 -6.49 -22.71 -13.19
C CYS A 304 -8.01 -22.75 -13.40
N LEU A 305 -8.81 -22.40 -12.38
CA LEU A 305 -10.28 -22.39 -12.47
C LEU A 305 -10.80 -21.49 -13.60
N TYR A 306 -10.18 -20.32 -13.80
CA TYR A 306 -10.51 -19.42 -14.91
C TYR A 306 -10.26 -20.05 -16.29
N ASN A 307 -9.18 -20.81 -16.44
CA ASN A 307 -8.83 -21.48 -17.70
C ASN A 307 -9.70 -22.71 -18.01
N MET A 308 -10.34 -23.32 -17.01
CA MET A 308 -11.25 -24.46 -17.19
C MET A 308 -12.60 -24.02 -17.78
N PRO A 309 -13.38 -24.89 -18.44
CA PRO A 309 -14.78 -24.62 -18.81
C PRO A 309 -15.68 -24.33 -17.59
N ALA A 310 -16.71 -23.48 -17.73
CA ALA A 310 -17.52 -23.05 -16.58
C ALA A 310 -18.29 -24.19 -15.90
N ASN A 311 -18.72 -25.19 -16.68
CA ASN A 311 -19.42 -26.37 -16.17
C ASN A 311 -18.58 -27.20 -15.18
N ILE A 312 -17.25 -27.10 -15.26
CA ILE A 312 -16.30 -27.74 -14.33
C ILE A 312 -15.95 -26.79 -13.19
N SER A 313 -15.51 -25.56 -13.50
CA SER A 313 -15.00 -24.63 -12.48
C SER A 313 -16.07 -24.19 -11.46
N LYS A 314 -17.36 -24.25 -11.82
CA LYS A 314 -18.46 -23.94 -10.87
C LYS A 314 -18.51 -24.85 -9.65
N GLY A 315 -17.98 -26.07 -9.74
CA GLY A 315 -17.86 -26.98 -8.61
C GLY A 315 -16.98 -26.41 -7.49
N ALA A 316 -16.06 -25.49 -7.82
CA ALA A 316 -15.13 -24.89 -6.87
C ALA A 316 -15.65 -23.62 -6.18
N LEU A 317 -16.91 -23.21 -6.36
CA LEU A 317 -17.43 -21.98 -5.74
C LEU A 317 -17.36 -22.00 -4.20
N SER A 318 -17.60 -23.14 -3.57
CA SER A 318 -17.43 -23.32 -2.12
C SER A 318 -15.98 -23.20 -1.69
N ILE A 319 -15.04 -23.71 -2.50
CA ILE A 319 -13.60 -23.63 -2.29
C ILE A 319 -13.14 -22.16 -2.38
N ILE A 320 -13.58 -21.44 -3.41
CA ILE A 320 -13.30 -20.01 -3.59
C ILE A 320 -13.79 -19.23 -2.36
N LYS A 321 -15.04 -19.46 -1.93
CA LYS A 321 -15.59 -18.80 -0.73
C LYS A 321 -14.72 -19.05 0.52
N ASN A 322 -14.25 -20.29 0.70
CA ASN A 322 -13.37 -20.65 1.80
C ASN A 322 -12.02 -19.89 1.74
N TRP A 323 -11.35 -19.91 0.58
CA TRP A 323 -10.09 -19.20 0.38
C TRP A 323 -10.22 -17.70 0.60
N MET A 324 -11.30 -17.07 0.12
CA MET A 324 -11.57 -15.64 0.32
C MET A 324 -11.76 -15.28 1.80
N SER A 325 -12.16 -16.22 2.66
CA SER A 325 -12.23 -16.00 4.10
C SER A 325 -10.83 -15.98 4.76
N TYR A 326 -9.88 -16.73 4.19
CA TYR A 326 -8.49 -16.79 4.66
C TYR A 326 -7.63 -15.65 4.14
N PHE A 327 -7.68 -15.37 2.83
CA PHE A 327 -6.86 -14.35 2.19
C PHE A 327 -7.39 -13.95 0.81
N TYR A 328 -7.29 -12.66 0.50
CA TYR A 328 -7.40 -12.15 -0.86
C TYR A 328 -6.80 -10.74 -0.97
N SER A 329 -6.30 -10.42 -2.17
CA SER A 329 -5.79 -9.13 -2.60
C SER A 329 -6.34 -8.75 -3.98
N ILE A 330 -6.02 -7.55 -4.49
CA ILE A 330 -6.50 -7.09 -5.81
C ILE A 330 -6.22 -8.12 -6.92
N PRO A 331 -5.02 -8.73 -7.03
CA PRO A 331 -4.76 -9.82 -7.99
C PRO A 331 -5.77 -10.97 -7.98
N GLU A 332 -6.18 -11.49 -6.82
CA GLU A 332 -7.20 -12.55 -6.75
C GLU A 332 -8.56 -12.01 -7.21
N LEU A 333 -8.93 -10.79 -6.81
CA LEU A 333 -10.18 -10.16 -7.22
C LEU A 333 -10.24 -9.96 -8.74
N VAL A 334 -9.12 -9.64 -9.40
CA VAL A 334 -9.02 -9.56 -10.88
C VAL A 334 -9.36 -10.91 -11.51
N VAL A 335 -8.80 -12.00 -11.01
CA VAL A 335 -9.06 -13.35 -11.56
C VAL A 335 -10.51 -13.77 -11.33
N LEU A 336 -11.07 -13.47 -10.16
CA LEU A 336 -12.48 -13.75 -9.86
C LEU A 336 -13.44 -12.92 -10.72
N LYS A 337 -13.12 -11.65 -11.02
CA LYS A 337 -13.86 -10.85 -12.00
C LYS A 337 -13.84 -11.52 -13.38
N LYS A 338 -12.66 -11.93 -13.87
CA LYS A 338 -12.55 -12.66 -15.14
C LYS A 338 -13.36 -13.96 -15.16
N LEU A 339 -13.37 -14.71 -14.05
CA LEU A 339 -14.19 -15.90 -13.88
C LEU A 339 -15.70 -15.59 -13.90
N LEU A 340 -16.12 -14.50 -13.26
CA LEU A 340 -17.51 -14.01 -13.36
C LEU A 340 -17.88 -13.69 -14.81
N ASN A 341 -17.04 -12.94 -15.52
CA ASN A 341 -17.26 -12.59 -16.93
C ASN A 341 -17.43 -13.84 -17.79
N LYS A 342 -16.64 -14.88 -17.51
CA LYS A 342 -16.76 -16.18 -18.17
C LYS A 342 -18.09 -16.87 -17.86
N TYR A 343 -18.53 -16.93 -16.60
CA TYR A 343 -19.83 -17.51 -16.23
C TYR A 343 -21.00 -16.80 -16.90
N ILE A 344 -20.93 -15.46 -16.99
CA ILE A 344 -21.93 -14.66 -17.69
C ILE A 344 -21.92 -14.99 -19.19
N PHE A 345 -20.75 -15.04 -19.82
CA PHE A 345 -20.61 -15.32 -21.25
C PHE A 345 -21.10 -16.72 -21.64
N GLU A 346 -20.83 -17.72 -20.79
CA GLU A 346 -21.28 -19.10 -21.00
C GLU A 346 -22.75 -19.33 -20.56
N GLY A 347 -23.42 -18.32 -20.01
CA GLY A 347 -24.83 -18.38 -19.63
C GLY A 347 -25.14 -19.09 -18.31
N ASP A 348 -24.14 -19.32 -17.44
CA ASP A 348 -24.34 -19.93 -16.11
C ASP A 348 -24.73 -18.86 -15.08
N ILE A 349 -26.02 -18.49 -15.12
CA ILE A 349 -26.61 -17.42 -14.30
C ILE A 349 -26.51 -17.70 -12.80
N GLU A 350 -26.79 -18.95 -12.37
CA GLU A 350 -26.78 -19.31 -10.95
C GLU A 350 -25.37 -19.18 -10.36
N SER A 351 -24.35 -19.66 -11.07
CA SER A 351 -22.95 -19.57 -10.66
C SER A 351 -22.45 -18.13 -10.67
N SER A 352 -22.94 -17.31 -11.63
CA SER A 352 -22.65 -15.88 -11.69
C SER A 352 -23.10 -15.17 -10.41
N TYR A 353 -24.34 -15.37 -9.97
CA TYR A 353 -24.82 -14.75 -8.72
C TYR A 353 -24.07 -15.24 -7.48
N LYS A 354 -23.80 -16.55 -7.38
CA LYS A 354 -23.02 -17.09 -6.25
C LYS A 354 -21.62 -16.47 -6.18
N LEU A 355 -20.98 -16.25 -7.33
CA LEU A 355 -19.67 -15.60 -7.38
C LEU A 355 -19.77 -14.11 -7.04
N ILE A 356 -20.81 -13.41 -7.47
CA ILE A 356 -21.05 -12.00 -7.06
C ILE A 356 -21.27 -11.91 -5.55
N GLU A 357 -22.06 -12.81 -4.96
CA GLU A 357 -22.25 -12.89 -3.51
C GLU A 357 -20.90 -13.04 -2.78
N ILE A 358 -20.01 -13.91 -3.27
CA ILE A 358 -18.65 -14.05 -2.73
C ILE A 358 -17.83 -12.76 -2.91
N LEU A 359 -17.91 -12.15 -4.10
CA LEU A 359 -17.16 -10.92 -4.43
C LEU A 359 -17.64 -9.70 -3.65
N TYR A 360 -18.90 -9.65 -3.21
CA TYR A 360 -19.44 -8.53 -2.43
C TYR A 360 -19.43 -8.81 -0.92
N ASP A 361 -19.26 -10.06 -0.47
CA ASP A 361 -19.04 -10.43 0.94
C ASP A 361 -17.58 -10.21 1.39
N VAL A 362 -17.04 -9.04 1.05
CA VAL A 362 -15.66 -8.64 1.33
C VAL A 362 -15.54 -8.27 2.79
N LYS A 363 -14.85 -9.10 3.56
CA LYS A 363 -14.55 -8.87 4.99
C LYS A 363 -13.06 -8.93 5.20
N GLU A 364 -12.58 -8.33 6.30
CA GLU A 364 -11.17 -8.49 6.68
C GLU A 364 -10.82 -9.99 6.74
N PRO A 365 -9.91 -10.49 5.88
CA PRO A 365 -9.55 -11.90 5.87
C PRO A 365 -8.79 -12.28 7.14
N GLU A 366 -8.78 -13.58 7.49
CA GLU A 366 -8.01 -14.08 8.64
C GLU A 366 -6.53 -13.67 8.56
N ILE A 367 -5.96 -13.74 7.35
CA ILE A 367 -4.57 -13.37 7.08
C ILE A 367 -4.54 -11.94 6.53
N LYS A 368 -4.06 -11.02 7.35
CA LYS A 368 -3.88 -9.62 6.96
C LYS A 368 -2.53 -9.42 6.26
N THR A 369 -2.54 -8.61 5.21
CA THR A 369 -1.32 -8.03 4.64
C THR A 369 -1.45 -6.52 4.71
N GLU A 370 -0.42 -5.84 5.19
CA GLU A 370 -0.43 -4.38 5.43
C GLU A 370 -0.57 -3.53 4.16
N ARG A 371 -0.57 -4.17 2.98
CA ARG A 371 -0.59 -3.52 1.67
C ARG A 371 -1.99 -3.34 1.07
N ASN A 372 -3.05 -3.89 1.68
CA ASN A 372 -4.39 -3.81 1.08
C ASN A 372 -5.45 -3.42 2.13
N SER A 373 -5.79 -2.13 2.19
CA SER A 373 -6.97 -1.69 2.95
C SER A 373 -8.24 -2.27 2.34
N LEU A 374 -9.21 -2.57 3.20
CA LEU A 374 -10.52 -3.04 2.80
C LEU A 374 -11.18 -2.07 1.79
N ASP A 375 -10.99 -0.77 2.00
CA ASP A 375 -11.48 0.29 1.12
C ASP A 375 -10.93 0.20 -0.30
N SER A 376 -9.63 -0.07 -0.45
CA SER A 376 -9.01 -0.25 -1.78
C SER A 376 -9.60 -1.47 -2.51
N LYS A 377 -9.91 -2.54 -1.78
CA LYS A 377 -10.53 -3.75 -2.34
C LYS A 377 -11.98 -3.50 -2.75
N TYR A 378 -12.74 -2.80 -1.92
CA TYR A 378 -14.10 -2.36 -2.26
C TYR A 378 -14.11 -1.47 -3.49
N TYR A 379 -13.22 -0.47 -3.52
CA TYR A 379 -13.07 0.40 -4.68
C TYR A 379 -12.75 -0.41 -5.94
N PHE A 380 -11.80 -1.34 -5.88
CA PHE A 380 -11.48 -2.21 -7.01
C PHE A 380 -12.68 -3.04 -7.48
N LEU A 381 -13.48 -3.57 -6.56
CA LEU A 381 -14.63 -4.41 -6.91
C LEU A 381 -15.75 -3.61 -7.58
N ILE A 382 -16.04 -2.44 -7.04
CA ILE A 382 -17.16 -1.62 -7.44
C ILE A 382 -16.79 -0.75 -8.66
N SER A 383 -15.49 -0.48 -8.88
CA SER A 383 -15.03 0.17 -10.10
C SER A 383 -15.26 -0.74 -11.32
N ASP A 384 -16.07 -0.21 -12.25
CA ASP A 384 -16.58 -0.95 -13.40
C ASP A 384 -15.65 -0.88 -14.61
N TYR A 385 -14.41 -1.35 -14.44
CA TYR A 385 -13.41 -1.35 -15.51
C TYR A 385 -13.71 -2.38 -16.63
N GLU A 386 -14.65 -3.32 -16.44
CA GLU A 386 -14.93 -4.43 -17.38
C GLU A 386 -16.40 -4.52 -17.84
N ASP A 387 -17.19 -3.46 -17.63
CA ASP A 387 -18.60 -3.37 -18.06
C ASP A 387 -19.47 -4.51 -17.46
N PHE A 388 -19.23 -4.83 -16.18
CA PHE A 388 -20.00 -5.84 -15.46
C PHE A 388 -21.40 -5.34 -15.14
N PHE A 389 -21.53 -4.06 -14.84
CA PHE A 389 -22.77 -3.47 -14.39
C PHE A 389 -23.90 -3.72 -15.41
N ASP A 390 -23.67 -3.41 -16.67
CA ASP A 390 -24.63 -3.62 -17.75
C ASP A 390 -24.94 -5.11 -17.96
N LYS A 391 -23.92 -5.98 -17.89
CA LYS A 391 -24.10 -7.44 -18.00
C LYS A 391 -25.00 -8.00 -16.90
N LEU A 392 -24.80 -7.58 -15.65
CA LEU A 392 -25.57 -8.05 -14.51
C LEU A 392 -27.01 -7.54 -14.53
N ILE A 393 -27.22 -6.29 -14.96
CA ILE A 393 -28.57 -5.77 -15.23
C ILE A 393 -29.28 -6.59 -16.29
N ASN A 394 -28.58 -6.95 -17.38
CA ASN A 394 -29.16 -7.79 -18.42
C ASN A 394 -29.55 -9.18 -17.92
N ILE A 395 -28.80 -9.77 -16.97
CA ILE A 395 -29.18 -11.04 -16.33
C ILE A 395 -30.45 -10.87 -15.49
N ASP A 396 -30.54 -9.81 -14.68
CA ASP A 396 -31.74 -9.49 -13.90
C ASP A 396 -32.96 -9.30 -14.83
N ILE A 397 -32.78 -8.63 -15.98
CA ILE A 397 -33.82 -8.47 -17.03
C ILE A 397 -34.23 -9.84 -17.60
N GLN A 398 -33.27 -10.68 -17.99
CA GLN A 398 -33.53 -12.01 -18.56
C GLN A 398 -34.25 -12.93 -17.58
N THR A 399 -33.86 -12.88 -16.30
CA THR A 399 -34.46 -13.69 -15.22
C THR A 399 -35.72 -13.08 -14.63
N SER A 400 -36.06 -11.84 -14.99
CA SER A 400 -37.12 -11.05 -14.37
C SER A 400 -37.01 -11.02 -12.83
N SER A 401 -35.80 -10.89 -12.32
CA SER A 401 -35.51 -10.86 -10.88
C SER A 401 -34.57 -9.71 -10.51
N ASN A 402 -34.85 -8.97 -9.44
CA ASN A 402 -34.00 -7.87 -8.94
C ASN A 402 -32.87 -8.40 -8.04
N LYS A 403 -32.27 -9.54 -8.39
CA LYS A 403 -31.32 -10.22 -7.51
C LYS A 403 -30.03 -9.40 -7.37
N TYR A 404 -29.51 -8.83 -8.46
CA TYR A 404 -28.32 -7.98 -8.39
C TYR A 404 -28.59 -6.70 -7.57
N LEU A 405 -29.73 -6.04 -7.79
CA LEU A 405 -30.14 -4.89 -6.97
C LEU A 405 -30.22 -5.25 -5.48
N GLY A 406 -30.78 -6.41 -5.15
CA GLY A 406 -30.85 -6.89 -3.76
C GLY A 406 -29.47 -7.07 -3.13
N LEU A 407 -28.48 -7.56 -3.89
CA LEU A 407 -27.10 -7.67 -3.41
C LEU A 407 -26.49 -6.29 -3.13
N LEU A 408 -26.69 -5.32 -4.02
CA LEU A 408 -26.20 -3.95 -3.83
C LEU A 408 -26.83 -3.30 -2.58
N CYS A 409 -28.15 -3.43 -2.41
CA CYS A 409 -28.86 -2.85 -1.28
C CYS A 409 -28.51 -3.52 0.05
N ASN A 410 -28.39 -4.86 0.08
CA ASN A 410 -27.91 -5.58 1.26
C ASN A 410 -26.53 -5.09 1.67
N LYS A 411 -25.61 -4.96 0.69
CA LYS A 411 -24.25 -4.55 0.99
C LYS A 411 -24.17 -3.12 1.52
N LEU A 412 -24.93 -2.21 0.92
CA LEU A 412 -25.01 -0.83 1.40
C LEU A 412 -25.58 -0.77 2.84
N SER A 413 -26.60 -1.58 3.15
CA SER A 413 -27.16 -1.68 4.51
C SER A 413 -26.15 -2.20 5.53
N GLU A 414 -25.41 -3.27 5.19
CA GLU A 414 -24.36 -3.84 6.05
C GLU A 414 -23.27 -2.82 6.39
N LEU A 415 -22.85 -2.01 5.41
CA LEU A 415 -21.85 -0.96 5.65
C LEU A 415 -22.33 0.03 6.70
N PHE A 416 -23.59 0.47 6.64
CA PHE A 416 -24.15 1.37 7.64
C PHE A 416 -24.33 0.72 9.01
N ASP A 417 -24.77 -0.54 9.05
CA ASP A 417 -24.91 -1.30 10.31
C ASP A 417 -23.57 -1.49 11.03
N SER A 418 -22.44 -1.50 10.30
CA SER A 418 -21.10 -1.66 10.86
C SER A 418 -20.42 -0.37 11.34
N THR A 419 -20.97 0.81 11.02
CA THR A 419 -20.34 2.10 11.36
C THR A 419 -20.86 2.69 12.68
N HIS A 420 -20.01 2.80 13.70
CA HIS A 420 -20.34 3.34 15.04
C HIS A 420 -20.63 4.86 15.09
N ILE A 421 -20.55 5.55 13.96
CA ILE A 421 -20.73 7.02 13.85
C ILE A 421 -22.22 7.38 13.66
N MET A 422 -23.10 6.38 13.52
CA MET A 422 -24.52 6.60 13.19
C MET A 422 -25.39 6.60 14.45
N ASP A 423 -26.35 7.53 14.52
CA ASP A 423 -27.40 7.55 15.54
C ASP A 423 -28.39 6.39 15.23
N SER A 424 -28.02 5.19 15.68
CA SER A 424 -28.74 3.93 15.40
C SER A 424 -30.19 3.96 15.87
N ASP A 425 -30.48 4.77 16.88
CA ASP A 425 -31.82 4.91 17.46
C ASP A 425 -32.77 5.73 16.57
N LYS A 426 -32.22 6.50 15.61
CA LYS A 426 -33.01 7.33 14.68
C LYS A 426 -32.92 6.89 13.22
N LEU A 427 -32.19 5.81 12.92
CA LEU A 427 -31.97 5.31 11.54
C LEU A 427 -31.40 6.37 10.58
N ASN A 428 -30.72 7.37 11.13
CA ASN A 428 -30.17 8.49 10.37
C ASN A 428 -28.74 8.18 9.92
N ASP A 429 -28.55 8.02 8.62
CA ASP A 429 -27.23 7.79 8.01
C ASP A 429 -26.45 9.09 7.72
N HIS A 430 -27.02 10.26 8.06
CA HIS A 430 -26.48 11.60 7.81
C HIS A 430 -26.09 11.86 6.35
N SER A 431 -26.70 11.12 5.40
CA SER A 431 -26.39 11.24 3.98
C SER A 431 -26.69 12.62 3.41
N ASP A 432 -27.53 13.43 4.04
CA ASP A 432 -27.77 14.83 3.66
C ASP A 432 -26.52 15.71 3.77
N ILE A 433 -25.53 15.28 4.57
CA ILE A 433 -24.27 16.00 4.82
C ILE A 433 -23.19 15.55 3.83
N TRP A 434 -22.93 14.25 3.77
CA TRP A 434 -21.81 13.69 2.99
C TRP A 434 -22.21 13.30 1.55
N ARG A 435 -23.50 13.24 1.24
CA ARG A 435 -24.06 13.03 -0.11
C ARG A 435 -25.28 13.92 -0.34
N ALA A 436 -25.00 15.21 -0.60
CA ALA A 436 -26.01 16.26 -0.70
C ALA A 436 -27.17 15.91 -1.65
N SER A 437 -26.92 15.38 -2.85
CA SER A 437 -27.98 14.96 -3.77
C SER A 437 -27.74 13.54 -4.30
N ILE A 438 -28.81 12.79 -4.58
CA ILE A 438 -28.74 11.54 -5.34
C ILE A 438 -28.32 11.79 -6.80
N GLU A 439 -28.66 12.93 -7.39
CA GLU A 439 -28.39 13.23 -8.81
C GLU A 439 -26.92 13.57 -9.09
N SER A 440 -26.28 14.34 -8.20
CA SER A 440 -24.96 14.91 -8.46
C SER A 440 -23.86 13.84 -8.54
N LYS A 441 -22.92 14.04 -9.47
CA LYS A 441 -21.55 13.50 -9.46
C LYS A 441 -20.51 14.59 -9.13
N LEU A 442 -20.94 15.74 -8.57
CA LEU A 442 -20.39 17.05 -8.97
C LEU A 442 -20.02 18.04 -7.85
N GLN A 443 -19.84 17.62 -6.60
CA GLN A 443 -19.07 18.43 -5.65
C GLN A 443 -17.82 17.68 -5.23
N GLY A 444 -16.65 18.28 -5.49
CA GLY A 444 -15.30 17.70 -5.34
C GLY A 444 -14.87 17.31 -3.92
N TYR A 445 -15.83 17.03 -3.04
CA TYR A 445 -15.65 16.44 -1.71
C TYR A 445 -16.28 15.05 -1.59
N GLU A 446 -16.91 14.49 -2.64
CA GLU A 446 -17.30 13.08 -2.65
C GLU A 446 -16.03 12.24 -2.49
N THR A 447 -15.82 11.74 -1.26
CA THR A 447 -14.81 10.74 -0.96
C THR A 447 -15.05 9.56 -1.89
N ASN A 448 -13.98 9.06 -2.53
CA ASN A 448 -13.98 7.82 -3.32
C ASN A 448 -14.21 6.60 -2.39
N ASP A 449 -15.31 6.60 -1.64
CA ASP A 449 -15.66 5.57 -0.67
C ASP A 449 -16.72 4.62 -1.21
N ALA A 450 -16.75 3.41 -0.65
CA ALA A 450 -17.63 2.33 -1.12
C ALA A 450 -19.13 2.71 -1.07
N ARG A 451 -19.54 3.56 -0.12
CA ARG A 451 -20.94 3.97 0.05
C ARG A 451 -21.38 4.79 -1.16
N ASN A 452 -20.58 5.79 -1.56
CA ASN A 452 -20.90 6.65 -2.67
C ASN A 452 -20.99 5.89 -4.00
N PHE A 453 -20.12 4.91 -4.22
CA PHE A 453 -20.19 4.05 -5.40
C PHE A 453 -21.42 3.13 -5.41
N LEU A 454 -21.75 2.48 -4.29
CA LEU A 454 -22.93 1.62 -4.22
C LEU A 454 -24.22 2.40 -4.48
N ILE A 455 -24.34 3.61 -3.96
CA ILE A 455 -25.53 4.45 -4.22
C ILE A 455 -25.59 4.86 -5.70
N ASN A 456 -24.44 5.17 -6.32
CA ASN A 456 -24.40 5.44 -7.76
C ASN A 456 -24.87 4.22 -8.57
N GLN A 457 -24.39 3.02 -8.25
CA GLN A 457 -24.81 1.80 -8.93
C GLN A 457 -26.29 1.49 -8.73
N ILE A 458 -26.83 1.59 -7.51
CA ILE A 458 -28.26 1.39 -7.24
C ILE A 458 -29.12 2.38 -8.04
N ARG A 459 -28.73 3.67 -8.04
CA ARG A 459 -29.42 4.72 -8.80
C ARG A 459 -29.39 4.41 -10.30
N ASP A 460 -28.21 4.14 -10.83
CA ASP A 460 -28.01 3.94 -12.27
C ASP A 460 -28.71 2.65 -12.75
N TYR A 461 -28.80 1.63 -11.89
CA TYR A 461 -29.49 0.36 -12.15
C TYR A 461 -30.99 0.63 -12.37
N LEU A 462 -31.62 1.37 -11.45
CA LEU A 462 -33.04 1.72 -11.55
C LEU A 462 -33.32 2.64 -12.74
N ILE A 463 -32.42 3.58 -13.05
CA ILE A 463 -32.53 4.43 -14.24
C ILE A 463 -32.53 3.58 -15.53
N GLN A 464 -31.68 2.57 -15.61
CA GLN A 464 -31.56 1.71 -16.78
C GLN A 464 -32.76 0.78 -16.93
N LEU A 465 -33.24 0.19 -15.82
CA LEU A 465 -34.46 -0.61 -15.85
C LEU A 465 -35.70 0.20 -16.24
N ALA A 466 -35.82 1.45 -15.79
CA ALA A 466 -36.94 2.31 -16.19
C ALA A 466 -37.05 2.51 -17.72
N LYS A 467 -35.93 2.37 -18.45
CA LYS A 467 -35.90 2.45 -19.92
C LYS A 467 -36.17 1.10 -20.60
N ASN A 468 -35.82 0.00 -19.96
CA ASN A 468 -35.72 -1.32 -20.61
C ASN A 468 -36.74 -2.36 -20.09
N ASN A 469 -37.22 -2.24 -18.86
CA ASN A 469 -38.15 -3.19 -18.23
C ASN A 469 -38.97 -2.54 -17.09
N LEU A 470 -40.23 -2.18 -17.40
CA LEU A 470 -41.12 -1.43 -16.49
C LEU A 470 -41.58 -2.22 -15.26
N GLU A 471 -41.79 -3.53 -15.38
CA GLU A 471 -42.21 -4.35 -14.25
C GLU A 471 -41.05 -4.62 -13.28
N LEU A 472 -39.84 -4.80 -13.82
CA LEU A 472 -38.67 -5.04 -13.01
C LEU A 472 -38.25 -3.79 -12.20
N VAL A 473 -38.34 -2.60 -12.78
CA VAL A 473 -38.06 -1.36 -12.03
C VAL A 473 -39.10 -1.10 -10.93
N LYS A 474 -40.38 -1.46 -11.12
CA LYS A 474 -41.42 -1.34 -10.07
C LYS A 474 -41.10 -2.26 -8.89
N SER A 475 -40.79 -3.53 -9.16
CA SER A 475 -40.39 -4.46 -8.10
C SER A 475 -39.04 -4.09 -7.47
N GLY A 476 -38.15 -3.43 -8.21
CA GLY A 476 -36.90 -2.89 -7.70
C GLY A 476 -37.11 -1.70 -6.76
N TYR A 477 -38.06 -0.82 -7.10
CA TYR A 477 -38.52 0.25 -6.22
C TYR A 477 -39.13 -0.30 -4.92
N GLU A 478 -39.98 -1.33 -5.00
CA GLU A 478 -40.55 -2.02 -3.83
C GLU A 478 -39.48 -2.72 -2.99
N LEU A 479 -38.39 -3.20 -3.61
CA LEU A 479 -37.27 -3.78 -2.88
C LEU A 479 -36.59 -2.75 -1.98
N LEU A 480 -36.45 -1.50 -2.41
CA LEU A 480 -35.85 -0.43 -1.60
C LEU A 480 -36.64 -0.16 -0.30
N THR A 481 -37.96 -0.37 -0.27
CA THR A 481 -38.78 -0.13 0.95
C THR A 481 -38.46 -1.10 2.08
N LYS A 482 -37.73 -2.18 1.81
CA LYS A 482 -37.38 -3.19 2.82
C LYS A 482 -36.17 -2.78 3.67
N TYR A 483 -35.47 -1.71 3.29
CA TYR A 483 -34.28 -1.22 3.98
C TYR A 483 -34.60 -0.02 4.86
N LYS A 484 -34.01 0.02 6.06
CA LYS A 484 -34.36 0.97 7.13
C LYS A 484 -33.68 2.34 7.02
N TRP A 485 -32.56 2.44 6.30
CA TRP A 485 -31.73 3.64 6.25
C TRP A 485 -32.31 4.72 5.33
N VAL A 486 -32.19 5.99 5.74
CA VAL A 486 -32.74 7.20 5.07
C VAL A 486 -32.38 7.25 3.58
N ILE A 487 -31.15 6.88 3.21
CA ILE A 487 -30.67 6.94 1.83
C ILE A 487 -31.53 6.14 0.85
N PHE A 488 -32.12 5.02 1.26
CA PHE A 488 -32.97 4.21 0.38
C PHE A 488 -34.26 4.95 0.01
N SER A 489 -34.87 5.65 0.98
CA SER A 489 -36.01 6.54 0.72
C SER A 489 -35.63 7.73 -0.16
N ARG A 490 -34.43 8.30 0.01
CA ARG A 490 -33.93 9.37 -0.87
C ARG A 490 -33.78 8.88 -2.33
N ILE A 491 -33.24 7.68 -2.54
CA ILE A 491 -33.17 7.06 -3.88
C ILE A 491 -34.58 6.86 -4.46
N GLN A 492 -35.56 6.43 -3.65
CA GLN A 492 -36.96 6.30 -4.10
C GLN A 492 -37.54 7.64 -4.58
N LEU A 493 -37.40 8.71 -3.79
CA LEU A 493 -37.85 10.05 -4.18
C LEU A 493 -37.22 10.51 -5.50
N TYR A 494 -35.92 10.26 -5.67
CA TYR A 494 -35.21 10.55 -6.91
C TYR A 494 -35.79 9.80 -8.12
N ILE A 495 -36.08 8.50 -7.98
CA ILE A 495 -36.63 7.67 -9.07
C ILE A 495 -38.06 8.09 -9.42
N ILE A 496 -38.91 8.41 -8.45
CA ILE A 496 -40.27 8.93 -8.69
C ILE A 496 -40.19 10.25 -9.47
N ASN A 497 -39.34 11.18 -9.03
CA ASN A 497 -39.17 12.48 -9.68
C ASN A 497 -38.73 12.33 -11.14
N LYS A 498 -37.86 11.36 -11.42
CA LYS A 498 -37.32 11.12 -12.76
C LYS A 498 -38.29 10.41 -13.71
N TYR A 499 -39.15 9.53 -13.17
CA TYR A 499 -40.12 8.74 -13.94
C TYR A 499 -41.54 8.84 -13.35
N PRO A 500 -42.12 10.05 -13.29
CA PRO A 500 -43.36 10.31 -12.56
C PRO A 500 -44.58 9.57 -13.13
N ASP A 501 -44.64 9.39 -14.45
CA ASP A 501 -45.72 8.66 -15.11
C ASP A 501 -45.75 7.19 -14.69
N LEU A 502 -44.57 6.58 -14.51
CA LEU A 502 -44.43 5.19 -14.08
C LEU A 502 -44.82 4.97 -12.62
N PHE A 503 -44.56 5.97 -11.77
CA PHE A 503 -44.75 5.92 -10.32
C PHE A 503 -45.86 6.89 -9.85
N THR A 504 -46.96 6.98 -10.60
CA THR A 504 -48.03 7.97 -10.33
C THR A 504 -48.64 7.83 -8.92
N ILE A 505 -48.81 6.60 -8.42
CA ILE A 505 -49.36 6.36 -7.07
C ILE A 505 -48.37 6.86 -6.01
N GLN A 506 -47.11 6.42 -6.14
CA GLN A 506 -46.03 6.76 -5.21
C GLN A 506 -45.69 8.26 -5.25
N LEU A 507 -45.84 8.92 -6.40
CA LEU A 507 -45.76 10.37 -6.54
C LEU A 507 -46.79 11.06 -5.66
N ASN A 508 -48.06 10.63 -5.71
CA ASN A 508 -49.10 11.22 -4.88
C ASN A 508 -48.82 10.97 -3.39
N GLU A 509 -48.56 9.72 -3.01
CA GLU A 509 -48.28 9.35 -1.61
C GLU A 509 -47.07 10.08 -1.03
N SER A 510 -45.96 10.14 -1.79
CA SER A 510 -44.72 10.80 -1.34
C SER A 510 -44.88 12.32 -1.27
N SER A 511 -45.66 12.92 -2.18
CA SER A 511 -45.90 14.38 -2.18
C SER A 511 -46.65 14.83 -0.92
N ILE A 512 -47.55 13.99 -0.40
CA ILE A 512 -48.28 14.22 0.86
C ILE A 512 -47.71 13.39 2.02
N ASN A 513 -46.42 13.05 1.99
CA ASN A 513 -45.74 12.47 3.14
C ASN A 513 -45.17 13.60 4.01
N HIS A 514 -45.78 13.80 5.18
CA HIS A 514 -45.39 14.86 6.11
C HIS A 514 -43.95 14.73 6.61
N LEU A 515 -43.43 13.50 6.74
CA LEU A 515 -42.05 13.27 7.16
C LEU A 515 -41.06 13.85 6.14
N TYR A 516 -41.27 13.59 4.85
CA TYR A 516 -40.43 14.12 3.77
C TYR A 516 -40.55 15.64 3.64
N PHE A 517 -41.74 16.19 3.90
CA PHE A 517 -41.99 17.63 3.87
C PHE A 517 -41.32 18.39 5.04
N GLU A 518 -41.35 17.85 6.26
CA GLU A 518 -40.78 18.52 7.44
C GLU A 518 -39.27 18.32 7.57
N THR A 519 -38.77 17.11 7.25
CA THR A 519 -37.44 16.66 7.69
C THR A 519 -36.34 17.08 6.72
N PRO A 520 -35.29 17.80 7.18
CA PRO A 520 -34.20 18.26 6.31
C PRO A 520 -33.48 17.15 5.54
N PHE A 521 -33.42 15.92 6.07
CA PHE A 521 -32.66 14.81 5.48
C PHE A 521 -33.18 14.38 4.09
N TYR A 522 -34.48 14.56 3.83
CA TYR A 522 -35.12 14.21 2.56
C TYR A 522 -35.30 15.40 1.61
N TRP A 523 -34.96 16.61 2.08
CA TRP A 523 -35.47 17.84 1.49
C TRP A 523 -35.04 18.04 0.05
N ILE A 524 -33.79 17.71 -0.29
CA ILE A 524 -33.27 17.94 -1.65
C ILE A 524 -34.09 17.14 -2.67
N GLU A 525 -34.23 15.84 -2.45
CA GLU A 525 -35.00 14.98 -3.37
C GLU A 525 -36.52 15.27 -3.31
N TYR A 526 -37.06 15.63 -2.15
CA TYR A 526 -38.47 16.03 -2.02
C TYR A 526 -38.76 17.38 -2.70
N TYR A 527 -37.86 18.35 -2.58
CA TYR A 527 -37.97 19.65 -3.25
C TYR A 527 -38.06 19.47 -4.76
N ASP A 528 -37.17 18.66 -5.34
CA ASP A 528 -37.17 18.40 -6.79
C ASP A 528 -38.43 17.65 -7.22
N LEU A 529 -38.87 16.65 -6.44
CA LEU A 529 -40.11 15.93 -6.67
C LEU A 529 -41.30 16.90 -6.80
N ILE A 530 -41.48 17.77 -5.80
CA ILE A 530 -42.57 18.73 -5.76
C ILE A 530 -42.43 19.76 -6.90
N LYS A 531 -41.25 20.36 -7.07
CA LYS A 531 -41.00 21.37 -8.11
C LYS A 531 -41.37 20.89 -9.50
N ASN A 532 -40.98 19.66 -9.83
CA ASN A 532 -41.17 19.13 -11.17
C ASN A 532 -42.55 18.52 -11.40
N ASN A 533 -43.27 18.13 -10.35
CA ASN A 533 -44.49 17.33 -10.49
C ASN A 533 -45.74 17.91 -9.82
N PHE A 534 -45.68 19.07 -9.18
CA PHE A 534 -46.83 19.66 -8.48
C PHE A 534 -48.09 19.81 -9.36
N PHE A 535 -47.91 20.13 -10.65
CA PHE A 535 -49.02 20.27 -11.59
C PHE A 535 -49.82 18.98 -11.81
N ARG A 536 -49.20 17.82 -11.58
CA ARG A 536 -49.79 16.49 -11.74
C ARG A 536 -50.60 16.05 -10.52
N LEU A 537 -50.48 16.74 -9.39
CA LEU A 537 -51.19 16.39 -8.16
C LEU A 537 -52.68 16.74 -8.25
N SER A 538 -53.51 15.95 -7.57
CA SER A 538 -54.93 16.27 -7.37
C SER A 538 -55.09 17.57 -6.58
N ASP A 539 -56.22 18.25 -6.76
CA ASP A 539 -56.50 19.49 -6.00
C ASP A 539 -56.56 19.26 -4.48
N GLU A 540 -56.97 18.06 -4.06
CA GLU A 540 -56.92 17.63 -2.65
C GLU A 540 -55.48 17.60 -2.12
N ASN A 541 -54.56 16.96 -2.85
CA ASN A 541 -53.15 16.87 -2.45
C ASN A 541 -52.46 18.25 -2.47
N LYS A 542 -52.77 19.09 -3.47
CA LYS A 542 -52.30 20.48 -3.50
C LYS A 542 -52.76 21.24 -2.26
N GLN A 543 -54.02 21.07 -1.86
CA GLN A 543 -54.57 21.75 -0.69
C GLN A 543 -53.91 21.30 0.62
N ILE A 544 -53.55 20.02 0.75
CA ILE A 544 -52.78 19.51 1.90
C ILE A 544 -51.43 20.24 2.00
N ILE A 545 -50.68 20.32 0.90
CA ILE A 545 -49.36 20.98 0.86
C ILE A 545 -49.50 22.48 1.17
N PHE A 546 -50.48 23.18 0.59
CA PHE A 546 -50.73 24.58 0.92
C PHE A 546 -51.02 24.79 2.40
N ASN A 547 -51.78 23.89 3.02
CA ASN A 547 -52.07 23.96 4.45
C ASN A 547 -50.82 23.78 5.31
N TRP A 548 -49.92 22.85 4.97
CA TRP A 548 -48.65 22.68 5.69
C TRP A 548 -47.72 23.90 5.57
N ILE A 549 -47.69 24.54 4.39
CA ILE A 549 -46.96 25.80 4.21
C ILE A 549 -47.54 26.90 5.12
N ARG A 550 -48.87 27.01 5.21
CA ARG A 550 -49.56 28.00 6.06
C ARG A 550 -49.32 27.78 7.56
N ILE A 551 -49.37 26.53 8.01
CA ILE A 551 -49.16 26.16 9.42
C ILE A 551 -47.79 26.64 9.90
N GLY A 552 -46.76 26.43 9.09
CA GLY A 552 -45.40 26.81 9.45
C GLY A 552 -44.67 25.72 10.26
N PRO A 553 -43.44 26.02 10.71
CA PRO A 553 -42.64 25.08 11.50
C PRO A 553 -43.20 24.91 12.91
N ASP A 554 -43.10 23.69 13.45
CA ASP A 554 -43.37 23.42 14.87
C ASP A 554 -42.12 23.70 15.71
N LEU A 555 -42.01 24.93 16.22
CA LEU A 555 -40.85 25.38 17.01
C LEU A 555 -40.62 24.52 18.28
N LYS A 556 -41.66 23.89 18.83
CA LYS A 556 -41.51 23.01 20.00
C LYS A 556 -40.80 21.72 19.65
N LYS A 557 -41.05 21.15 18.46
CA LYS A 557 -40.32 19.97 17.97
C LYS A 557 -38.84 20.27 17.73
N GLU A 558 -38.52 21.52 17.37
CA GLU A 558 -37.14 21.99 17.22
C GLU A 558 -36.45 22.31 18.57
N GLY A 559 -37.13 22.09 19.70
CA GLY A 559 -36.60 22.36 21.04
C GLY A 559 -36.49 23.86 21.37
N ILE A 560 -37.20 24.71 20.63
CA ILE A 560 -37.16 26.17 20.80
C ILE A 560 -38.40 26.63 21.56
N SER A 561 -38.18 27.34 22.67
CA SER A 561 -39.22 27.85 23.55
C SER A 561 -39.10 29.37 23.74
N PRO A 562 -40.19 30.06 24.16
CA PRO A 562 -40.11 31.47 24.52
C PRO A 562 -39.11 31.76 25.65
N ASP A 563 -38.83 30.78 26.51
CA ASP A 563 -37.89 30.91 27.63
C ASP A 563 -36.42 30.98 27.17
N ASP A 564 -36.14 30.64 25.91
CA ASP A 564 -34.81 30.75 25.30
C ASP A 564 -34.45 32.19 24.88
N PHE A 565 -35.39 33.14 24.96
CA PHE A 565 -35.26 34.52 24.46
C PHE A 565 -35.33 35.54 25.60
N THR A 566 -34.69 36.70 25.41
CA THR A 566 -34.62 37.75 26.45
C THR A 566 -35.97 38.40 26.76
N ASP A 567 -36.88 38.38 25.79
CA ASP A 567 -38.25 38.86 25.90
C ASP A 567 -39.15 38.18 24.85
N LYS A 568 -40.46 38.40 24.98
CA LYS A 568 -41.46 37.80 24.10
C LYS A 568 -41.44 38.39 22.69
N ASP A 569 -41.03 39.64 22.52
CA ASP A 569 -41.05 40.32 21.22
C ASP A 569 -39.95 39.75 20.32
N LYS A 570 -38.79 39.40 20.89
CA LYS A 570 -37.72 38.72 20.16
C LYS A 570 -38.03 37.27 19.80
N PHE A 571 -38.71 36.54 20.69
CA PHE A 571 -39.22 35.22 20.34
C PHE A 571 -40.22 35.32 19.18
N GLN A 572 -41.06 36.36 19.20
CA GLN A 572 -42.01 36.63 18.12
C GLN A 572 -41.28 36.96 16.81
N ASP A 573 -40.26 37.83 16.83
CA ASP A 573 -39.43 38.15 15.67
C ASP A 573 -38.71 36.93 15.11
N PHE A 574 -38.13 36.10 15.98
CA PHE A 574 -37.49 34.83 15.59
C PHE A 574 -38.51 33.87 14.97
N SER A 575 -39.66 33.70 15.60
CA SER A 575 -40.75 32.86 15.12
C SER A 575 -41.23 33.32 13.74
N GLU A 576 -41.38 34.64 13.54
CA GLU A 576 -41.74 35.23 12.26
C GLU A 576 -40.65 35.05 11.19
N HIS A 577 -39.37 35.19 11.57
CA HIS A 577 -38.24 34.95 10.67
C HIS A 577 -38.16 33.48 10.25
N PHE A 578 -38.27 32.55 11.20
CA PHE A 578 -38.22 31.12 10.95
C PHE A 578 -39.42 30.66 10.11
N LYS A 579 -40.62 31.19 10.41
CA LYS A 579 -41.82 31.00 9.59
C LYS A 579 -41.66 31.61 8.19
N SER A 580 -40.98 32.76 8.05
CA SER A 580 -40.67 33.35 6.75
C SER A 580 -39.77 32.44 5.92
N ILE A 581 -38.69 31.89 6.50
CA ILE A 581 -37.82 30.94 5.81
C ILE A 581 -38.60 29.69 5.41
N TRP A 582 -39.42 29.14 6.33
CA TRP A 582 -40.25 27.98 6.07
C TRP A 582 -41.16 28.19 4.86
N ILE A 583 -41.93 29.28 4.85
CA ILE A 583 -42.88 29.59 3.78
C ILE A 583 -42.13 29.83 2.48
N ARG A 584 -41.12 30.71 2.46
CA ARG A 584 -40.35 31.01 1.23
C ARG A 584 -39.77 29.73 0.64
N ARG A 585 -39.09 28.92 1.45
CA ARG A 585 -38.44 27.68 1.01
C ARG A 585 -39.42 26.65 0.44
N ARG A 586 -40.58 26.46 1.06
CA ARG A 586 -41.56 25.44 0.67
C ARG A 586 -42.56 25.91 -0.39
N ALA A 587 -42.77 27.22 -0.49
CA ALA A 587 -43.60 27.81 -1.54
C ALA A 587 -42.82 27.99 -2.85
N GLU A 588 -41.50 28.25 -2.79
CA GLU A 588 -40.64 28.42 -3.96
C GLU A 588 -40.82 27.34 -5.06
N PRO A 589 -40.76 26.02 -4.78
CA PRO A 589 -40.88 25.01 -5.83
C PRO A 589 -42.25 25.03 -6.53
N ILE A 590 -43.26 25.67 -5.95
CA ILE A 590 -44.64 25.68 -6.43
C ILE A 590 -45.20 27.09 -6.60
N LYS A 591 -44.35 28.11 -6.70
CA LYS A 591 -44.73 29.53 -6.66
C LYS A 591 -45.80 29.92 -7.70
N ASP A 592 -45.75 29.29 -8.86
CA ASP A 592 -46.70 29.54 -9.96
C ASP A 592 -48.09 28.93 -9.73
N TYR A 593 -48.21 28.02 -8.76
CA TYR A 593 -49.44 27.31 -8.43
C TYR A 593 -50.07 27.73 -7.10
N LEU A 594 -49.46 28.70 -6.40
CA LEU A 594 -49.95 29.15 -5.10
C LEU A 594 -51.35 29.78 -5.22
N PRO A 595 -52.28 29.46 -4.30
CA PRO A 595 -53.55 30.17 -4.23
C PRO A 595 -53.32 31.64 -3.84
N LEU A 596 -54.23 32.52 -4.24
CA LEU A 596 -54.04 33.98 -4.16
C LEU A 596 -53.63 34.47 -2.76
N ASP A 597 -54.19 33.88 -1.70
CA ASP A 597 -53.85 34.20 -0.32
C ASP A 597 -52.39 33.87 0.02
N LEU A 598 -51.93 32.66 -0.32
CA LEU A 598 -50.59 32.19 -0.02
C LEU A 598 -49.56 32.82 -0.95
N LYS A 599 -49.93 33.08 -2.20
CA LYS A 599 -49.12 33.82 -3.18
C LYS A 599 -48.82 35.23 -2.66
N ASN A 600 -49.83 35.96 -2.18
CA ASN A 600 -49.64 37.27 -1.58
C ASN A 600 -48.72 37.22 -0.34
N ILE A 601 -48.85 36.19 0.51
CA ILE A 601 -47.96 36.01 1.67
C ILE A 601 -46.52 35.78 1.20
N TYR A 602 -46.31 34.85 0.27
CA TYR A 602 -44.99 34.51 -0.25
C TYR A 602 -44.33 35.71 -0.95
N GLU A 603 -45.04 36.40 -1.86
CA GLU A 603 -44.52 37.58 -2.56
C GLU A 603 -44.16 38.71 -1.57
N ASN A 604 -44.99 38.96 -0.56
CA ASN A 604 -44.67 39.93 0.48
C ASN A 604 -43.42 39.53 1.30
N LEU A 605 -43.25 38.24 1.61
CA LEU A 605 -42.06 37.75 2.30
C LEU A 605 -40.80 37.84 1.43
N VAL A 606 -40.91 37.59 0.12
CA VAL A 606 -39.81 37.77 -0.85
C VAL A 606 -39.47 39.26 -0.99
N LEU A 607 -40.46 40.15 -1.11
CA LEU A 607 -40.24 41.60 -1.14
C LEU A 607 -39.56 42.11 0.14
N LYS A 608 -39.95 41.58 1.31
CA LYS A 608 -39.41 42.00 2.62
C LYS A 608 -38.01 41.44 2.88
N ASN A 609 -37.78 40.16 2.56
CA ASN A 609 -36.62 39.41 3.05
C ASN A 609 -35.71 38.87 1.92
N GLY A 610 -35.99 39.20 0.66
CA GLY A 610 -35.29 38.69 -0.53
C GLY A 610 -35.72 37.29 -0.96
N GLU A 611 -35.22 36.85 -2.12
CA GLU A 611 -35.32 35.46 -2.58
C GLU A 611 -34.33 34.57 -1.83
N LEU A 612 -34.61 33.27 -1.76
CA LEU A 612 -33.63 32.29 -1.31
C LEU A 612 -32.82 31.85 -2.53
N GLU A 613 -31.50 32.06 -2.52
CA GLU A 613 -30.63 31.69 -3.66
C GLU A 613 -30.64 30.18 -3.94
N HIS A 614 -30.64 29.38 -2.86
CA HIS A 614 -30.51 27.92 -2.90
C HIS A 614 -31.58 27.23 -2.03
N PRO A 615 -32.87 27.37 -2.37
CA PRO A 615 -34.00 26.88 -1.57
C PRO A 615 -34.01 25.37 -1.37
N GLN A 616 -33.44 24.61 -2.31
CA GLN A 616 -33.31 23.16 -2.26
C GLN A 616 -32.25 22.69 -1.26
N TYR A 617 -31.34 23.55 -0.80
CA TYR A 617 -30.27 23.17 0.12
C TYR A 617 -30.51 23.73 1.52
N TYR A 618 -30.57 22.84 2.53
CA TYR A 618 -30.53 23.27 3.93
C TYR A 618 -29.16 23.78 4.37
N ARG A 619 -28.10 23.30 3.72
CA ARG A 619 -26.70 23.63 3.99
C ARG A 619 -25.97 23.83 2.65
N TYR A 620 -26.15 24.99 2.03
CA TYR A 620 -25.39 25.35 0.82
C TYR A 620 -24.10 26.07 1.22
N HIS A 621 -22.95 25.59 0.78
CA HIS A 621 -21.66 26.21 1.03
C HIS A 621 -20.92 26.42 -0.29
N GLU A 622 -20.83 27.66 -0.76
CA GLU A 622 -19.94 28.08 -1.88
C GLU A 622 -18.53 28.48 -1.40
N GLY A 623 -18.14 28.12 -0.17
CA GLY A 623 -16.85 28.48 0.42
C GLY A 623 -16.33 27.45 1.44
N PRO A 624 -15.12 27.67 2.01
CA PRO A 624 -14.51 26.77 2.98
C PRO A 624 -15.48 26.44 4.13
N ARG A 625 -15.45 25.20 4.63
CA ARG A 625 -16.33 24.59 5.68
C ARG A 625 -16.44 25.34 7.02
N PHE A 626 -15.88 26.54 7.13
CA PHE A 626 -15.98 27.44 8.27
C PHE A 626 -16.87 28.63 7.92
N PHE A 627 -18.15 28.37 7.71
CA PHE A 627 -19.18 29.42 7.78
C PHE A 627 -19.73 29.46 9.21
N SER A 628 -18.91 29.96 10.12
CA SER A 628 -19.40 30.51 11.37
C SER A 628 -19.80 31.96 11.08
N GLY A 629 -21.07 32.28 11.32
CA GLY A 629 -21.65 33.59 11.10
C GLY A 629 -20.92 34.64 11.94
N SER A 630 -20.60 35.76 11.31
CA SER A 630 -20.08 36.95 11.97
C SER A 630 -21.19 38.01 12.01
N PRO A 631 -21.36 38.76 13.11
CA PRO A 631 -22.29 39.89 13.20
C PRO A 631 -21.93 41.03 12.22
N LEU A 632 -20.69 41.04 11.73
CA LEU A 632 -20.15 42.02 10.79
C LEU A 632 -19.76 41.33 9.48
N ASN A 633 -20.39 41.73 8.37
CA ASN A 633 -19.98 41.31 7.04
C ASN A 633 -18.67 42.00 6.62
N LYS A 634 -18.06 41.52 5.53
CA LYS A 634 -16.77 42.02 5.02
C LYS A 634 -16.74 43.55 4.84
N GLU A 635 -17.79 44.13 4.29
CA GLU A 635 -17.88 45.58 4.07
C GLU A 635 -17.97 46.39 5.36
N LYS A 636 -18.68 45.88 6.38
CA LYS A 636 -18.77 46.54 7.68
C LYS A 636 -17.44 46.45 8.42
N LEU A 637 -16.79 45.29 8.43
CA LEU A 637 -15.46 45.12 9.05
C LEU A 637 -14.43 46.05 8.42
N ALA A 638 -14.41 46.16 7.09
CA ALA A 638 -13.48 47.03 6.37
C ALA A 638 -13.63 48.53 6.76
N LYS A 639 -14.85 48.98 7.07
CA LYS A 639 -15.17 50.38 7.40
C LYS A 639 -14.85 50.77 8.84
N LEU A 640 -14.74 49.81 9.76
CA LEU A 640 -14.41 50.10 11.16
C LEU A 640 -12.94 50.53 11.29
N SER A 641 -12.71 51.57 12.07
CA SER A 641 -11.37 51.89 12.58
C SER A 641 -10.89 50.80 13.55
N ASN A 642 -9.58 50.73 13.80
CA ASN A 642 -9.04 49.74 14.73
C ASN A 642 -9.58 49.92 16.16
N ASN A 643 -9.87 51.16 16.59
CA ASN A 643 -10.48 51.43 17.89
C ASN A 643 -11.92 50.90 17.97
N GLU A 644 -12.75 51.19 16.96
CA GLU A 644 -14.13 50.70 16.93
C GLU A 644 -14.19 49.17 16.84
N LEU A 645 -13.28 48.56 16.08
CA LEU A 645 -13.18 47.12 15.96
C LEU A 645 -12.75 46.47 17.28
N THR A 646 -11.75 47.03 17.98
CA THR A 646 -11.34 46.58 19.31
C THR A 646 -12.49 46.67 20.32
N ASP A 647 -13.20 47.80 20.34
CA ASP A 647 -14.38 47.99 21.20
C ASP A 647 -15.49 46.99 20.89
N HIS A 648 -15.71 46.69 19.61
CA HIS A 648 -16.65 45.68 19.18
C HIS A 648 -16.24 44.28 19.66
N LEU A 649 -14.99 43.85 19.43
CA LEU A 649 -14.50 42.55 19.88
C LEU A 649 -14.65 42.37 21.40
N ARG A 650 -14.43 43.44 22.18
CA ARG A 650 -14.53 43.43 23.64
C ARG A 650 -15.96 43.31 24.16
N THR A 651 -16.90 44.02 23.53
CA THR A 651 -18.26 44.18 24.06
C THR A 651 -19.26 43.22 23.43
N TRP A 652 -18.95 42.71 22.24
CA TRP A 652 -19.84 41.84 21.49
C TRP A 652 -19.98 40.45 22.15
N LYS A 653 -21.22 39.96 22.20
CA LYS A 653 -21.54 38.62 22.68
C LYS A 653 -22.30 37.87 21.57
N PRO A 654 -22.01 36.57 21.39
CA PRO A 654 -22.79 35.71 20.51
C PRO A 654 -24.27 35.84 20.81
N SER A 655 -25.06 36.18 19.79
CA SER A 655 -26.51 36.15 19.90
C SER A 655 -27.00 34.73 19.62
N LYS A 656 -27.80 34.17 20.53
CA LYS A 656 -28.58 32.95 20.24
C LYS A 656 -29.68 33.21 19.20
N GLU A 657 -29.98 34.48 18.92
CA GLU A 657 -31.03 34.95 17.99
C GLU A 657 -30.49 35.06 16.54
N GLU A 658 -29.17 35.01 16.35
CA GLU A 658 -28.51 35.07 15.03
C GLU A 658 -27.90 33.70 14.69
N PHE A 659 -28.41 33.05 13.64
CA PHE A 659 -27.89 31.76 13.17
C PHE A 659 -26.38 31.83 12.91
N PHE A 660 -25.63 30.88 13.49
CA PHE A 660 -24.17 30.77 13.39
C PHE A 660 -23.36 31.92 14.02
N SER A 661 -23.96 32.84 14.78
CA SER A 661 -23.23 33.88 15.52
C SER A 661 -22.36 33.24 16.60
N THR A 662 -21.06 33.09 16.33
CA THR A 662 -20.07 32.63 17.33
C THR A 662 -18.84 33.53 17.33
N LYS A 663 -18.07 33.48 18.42
CA LYS A 663 -16.81 34.23 18.51
C LYS A 663 -15.79 33.72 17.49
N GLU A 664 -15.80 32.43 17.22
CA GLU A 664 -14.98 31.78 16.21
C GLU A 664 -15.33 32.29 14.80
N GLY A 665 -16.63 32.49 14.50
CA GLY A 665 -17.08 33.10 13.24
C GLY A 665 -16.55 34.49 13.02
N LEU A 666 -16.74 35.38 13.99
CA LEU A 666 -16.17 36.71 13.94
C LEU A 666 -14.63 36.66 13.80
N GLY A 667 -13.97 35.73 14.49
CA GLY A 667 -12.54 35.48 14.37
C GLY A 667 -12.10 35.11 12.94
N VAL A 668 -12.77 34.16 12.28
CA VAL A 668 -12.45 33.76 10.90
C VAL A 668 -12.59 34.93 9.92
N PHE A 669 -13.65 35.72 10.04
CA PHE A 669 -13.84 36.92 9.21
C PHE A 669 -12.77 37.97 9.47
N LEU A 670 -12.38 38.17 10.74
CA LEU A 670 -11.29 39.06 11.13
C LEU A 670 -9.94 38.62 10.52
N SER A 671 -9.63 37.32 10.57
CA SER A 671 -8.42 36.74 9.97
C SER A 671 -8.35 37.02 8.46
N ARG A 672 -9.47 36.84 7.74
CA ARG A 672 -9.56 37.14 6.30
C ARG A 672 -9.34 38.63 6.00
N GLU A 673 -9.98 39.53 6.74
CA GLU A 673 -9.79 40.98 6.57
C GLU A 673 -8.33 41.39 6.82
N ILE A 674 -7.67 40.83 7.85
CA ILE A 674 -6.25 41.08 8.11
C ILE A 674 -5.38 40.52 6.98
N SER A 675 -5.66 39.32 6.48
CA SER A 675 -4.94 38.72 5.36
C SER A 675 -5.08 39.51 4.05
N GLU A 676 -6.25 40.11 3.82
CA GLU A 676 -6.51 40.93 2.64
C GLU A 676 -5.94 42.35 2.75
N ASN A 677 -6.12 43.00 3.90
CA ASN A 677 -5.80 44.41 4.17
C ASN A 677 -4.87 44.59 5.39
N PRO A 678 -3.70 43.91 5.46
CA PRO A 678 -2.90 43.82 6.69
C PRO A 678 -2.38 45.16 7.20
N LYS A 679 -1.99 46.06 6.29
CA LYS A 679 -1.43 47.39 6.62
C LYS A 679 -2.41 48.26 7.40
N ASN A 680 -3.71 48.09 7.20
CA ASN A 680 -4.75 48.86 7.89
C ASN A 680 -5.03 48.33 9.30
N ARG A 681 -4.54 47.13 9.63
CA ARG A 681 -4.90 46.38 10.84
C ARG A 681 -3.72 46.10 11.76
N THR A 682 -2.54 46.66 11.48
CA THR A 682 -1.33 46.47 12.31
C THR A 682 -1.53 46.92 13.76
N GLU A 683 -2.35 47.94 14.01
CA GLU A 683 -2.64 48.39 15.38
C GLU A 683 -3.40 47.33 16.21
N LEU A 684 -4.13 46.40 15.59
CA LEU A 684 -4.81 45.32 16.32
C LEU A 684 -3.81 44.39 17.00
N ILE A 685 -2.73 44.04 16.29
CA ILE A 685 -1.69 43.19 16.86
C ILE A 685 -0.82 43.97 17.86
N SER A 686 -0.59 45.27 17.64
CA SER A 686 0.14 46.12 18.58
C SER A 686 -0.61 46.39 19.89
N ASN A 687 -1.95 46.46 19.85
CA ASN A 687 -2.82 46.71 21.00
C ASN A 687 -3.53 45.44 21.49
N PHE A 688 -2.90 44.27 21.36
CA PHE A 688 -3.54 42.98 21.68
C PHE A 688 -4.02 42.86 23.13
N GLU A 689 -3.43 43.61 24.07
CA GLU A 689 -3.74 43.56 25.51
C GLU A 689 -5.19 43.91 25.84
N VAL A 690 -5.85 44.71 25.00
CA VAL A 690 -7.26 45.10 25.16
C VAL A 690 -8.23 44.21 24.35
N ILE A 691 -7.70 43.26 23.57
CA ILE A 691 -8.48 42.34 22.74
C ILE A 691 -8.76 41.05 23.52
N PRO A 692 -10.01 40.53 23.52
CA PRO A 692 -10.29 39.25 24.17
C PRO A 692 -9.47 38.09 23.59
N ILE A 693 -8.93 37.25 24.48
CA ILE A 693 -7.98 36.17 24.16
C ILE A 693 -8.44 35.23 23.03
N VAL A 694 -9.74 34.95 22.94
CA VAL A 694 -10.38 34.10 21.92
C VAL A 694 -10.15 34.58 20.48
N TYR A 695 -9.88 35.87 20.25
CA TYR A 695 -9.64 36.43 18.92
C TYR A 695 -8.17 36.44 18.50
N LEU A 696 -7.24 36.33 19.46
CA LEU A 696 -5.80 36.42 19.20
C LEU A 696 -5.28 35.36 18.22
N PRO A 697 -5.70 34.07 18.26
CA PRO A 697 -5.29 33.08 17.25
C PRO A 697 -5.63 33.55 15.84
N TYR A 698 -6.83 34.09 15.64
CA TYR A 698 -7.30 34.53 14.33
C TYR A 698 -6.56 35.76 13.81
N ILE A 699 -6.20 36.70 14.71
CA ILE A 699 -5.38 37.87 14.36
C ILE A 699 -3.99 37.41 13.89
N VAL A 700 -3.33 36.56 14.67
CA VAL A 700 -2.00 36.00 14.32
C VAL A 700 -2.09 35.20 13.01
N SER A 701 -3.14 34.40 12.84
CA SER A 701 -3.40 33.64 11.62
C SER A 701 -3.55 34.55 10.40
N GLY A 702 -4.31 35.64 10.51
CA GLY A 702 -4.49 36.60 9.44
C GLY A 702 -3.17 37.23 8.99
N PHE A 703 -2.31 37.60 9.95
CA PHE A 703 -0.97 38.09 9.64
C PHE A 703 -0.06 37.00 9.06
N SER A 704 -0.15 35.75 9.53
CA SER A 704 0.59 34.61 8.94
C SER A 704 0.27 34.45 7.45
N HIS A 705 -1.01 34.51 7.07
CA HIS A 705 -1.41 34.49 5.66
C HIS A 705 -0.94 35.73 4.88
N ALA A 706 -0.92 36.91 5.51
CA ALA A 706 -0.40 38.13 4.90
C ALA A 706 1.13 38.06 4.65
N ILE A 707 1.90 37.46 5.56
CA ILE A 707 3.33 37.19 5.40
C ILE A 707 3.56 36.20 4.25
N LYS A 708 2.83 35.09 4.23
CA LYS A 708 2.89 34.10 3.15
C LYS A 708 2.59 34.71 1.78
N GLY A 709 1.64 35.65 1.72
CA GLY A 709 1.30 36.40 0.50
C GLY A 709 2.19 37.61 0.24
N GLU A 710 3.27 37.81 1.01
CA GLU A 710 4.21 38.95 0.94
C GLU A 710 3.53 40.33 0.95
N LYS A 711 2.39 40.48 1.65
CA LYS A 711 1.64 41.74 1.74
C LYS A 711 2.11 42.66 2.88
N VAL A 712 2.81 42.08 3.86
CA VAL A 712 3.44 42.75 5.00
C VAL A 712 4.78 42.08 5.28
N GLU A 713 5.72 42.82 5.86
CA GLU A 713 7.06 42.31 6.15
C GLU A 713 7.06 41.54 7.47
N PHE A 714 7.72 40.37 7.47
CA PHE A 714 7.85 39.55 8.68
C PHE A 714 8.57 40.29 9.80
N ILE A 715 9.61 41.06 9.45
CA ILE A 715 10.42 41.81 10.40
C ILE A 715 9.62 42.88 11.16
N ASP A 716 8.58 43.43 10.55
CA ASP A 716 7.73 44.46 11.16
C ASP A 716 6.75 43.85 12.16
N MET A 717 6.29 42.61 11.90
CA MET A 717 5.21 41.98 12.67
C MET A 717 5.72 41.04 13.78
N VAL A 718 6.90 40.43 13.61
CA VAL A 718 7.43 39.47 14.59
C VAL A 718 7.65 40.05 16.00
N PRO A 719 8.03 41.33 16.21
CA PRO A 719 8.12 41.88 17.56
C PRO A 719 6.78 41.90 18.30
N GLU A 720 5.67 42.15 17.59
CA GLU A 720 4.32 42.15 18.18
C GLU A 720 3.86 40.73 18.53
N VAL A 721 4.15 39.75 17.68
CA VAL A 721 3.90 38.33 17.97
C VAL A 721 4.69 37.86 19.20
N ILE A 722 5.94 38.33 19.38
CA ILE A 722 6.74 38.04 20.56
C ILE A 722 6.10 38.61 21.83
N LYS A 723 5.49 39.81 21.79
CA LYS A 723 4.76 40.36 22.94
C LYS A 723 3.53 39.50 23.29
N ILE A 724 2.76 39.06 22.30
CA ILE A 724 1.61 38.16 22.50
C ILE A 724 2.08 36.85 23.14
N PHE A 725 3.18 36.28 22.65
CA PHE A 725 3.77 35.09 23.27
C PHE A 725 4.12 35.36 24.75
N LYS A 726 4.87 36.43 25.05
CA LYS A 726 5.26 36.76 26.44
C LYS A 726 4.06 36.94 27.36
N ALA A 727 2.96 37.52 26.87
CA ALA A 727 1.73 37.70 27.63
C ALA A 727 0.93 36.39 27.85
N THR A 728 1.15 35.37 27.01
CA THR A 728 0.45 34.08 27.08
C THR A 728 1.33 32.93 27.59
N LYS A 729 2.61 33.19 27.86
CA LYS A 729 3.64 32.24 28.31
C LYS A 729 3.58 31.99 29.82
N ASP A 730 2.50 31.37 30.29
CA ASP A 730 2.43 30.81 31.65
C ASP A 730 2.24 29.27 31.62
N ASN A 731 2.16 28.65 32.79
CA ASN A 731 2.06 27.19 32.91
C ASN A 731 0.61 26.66 32.74
N GLU A 732 -0.39 27.52 32.53
CA GLU A 732 -1.78 27.08 32.37
C GLU A 732 -2.09 26.78 30.90
N LYS A 733 -2.34 25.50 30.60
CA LYS A 733 -2.71 25.03 29.25
C LYS A 733 -4.22 25.13 29.01
N THR A 734 -4.72 26.33 28.69
CA THR A 734 -6.12 26.47 28.22
C THR A 734 -6.23 26.25 26.70
N VAL A 735 -7.41 25.86 26.21
CA VAL A 735 -7.66 25.64 24.77
C VAL A 735 -7.34 26.89 23.96
N GLU A 736 -7.69 28.08 24.46
CA GLU A 736 -7.42 29.36 23.79
C GLU A 736 -5.91 29.62 23.67
N LYS A 737 -5.14 29.39 24.75
CA LYS A 737 -3.69 29.59 24.74
C LYS A 737 -3.00 28.62 23.79
N ILE A 738 -3.40 27.34 23.77
CA ILE A 738 -2.89 26.34 22.83
C ILE A 738 -3.15 26.78 21.39
N ASN A 739 -4.35 27.28 21.08
CA ASN A 739 -4.67 27.79 19.74
C ASN A 739 -3.82 29.02 19.37
N ILE A 740 -3.56 29.94 20.31
CA ILE A 740 -2.64 31.06 20.09
C ILE A 740 -1.25 30.53 19.75
N TRP A 741 -0.72 29.60 20.55
CA TRP A 741 0.61 29.04 20.35
C TRP A 741 0.75 28.30 19.00
N ARG A 742 -0.29 27.59 18.54
CA ARG A 742 -0.33 27.00 17.18
C ARG A 742 -0.15 28.06 16.10
N GLU A 743 -0.91 29.15 16.19
CA GLU A 743 -0.85 30.21 15.18
C GLU A 743 0.45 31.01 15.27
N ILE A 744 1.04 31.18 16.47
CA ILE A 744 2.38 31.76 16.62
C ILE A 744 3.43 30.87 15.95
N ALA A 745 3.39 29.56 16.17
CA ALA A 745 4.31 28.62 15.54
C ALA A 745 4.20 28.70 14.00
N ARG A 746 2.98 28.67 13.45
CA ARG A 746 2.72 28.84 12.00
C ARG A 746 3.20 30.20 11.48
N PHE A 747 2.97 31.28 12.22
CA PHE A 747 3.48 32.61 11.85
C PHE A 747 5.00 32.62 11.74
N LEU A 748 5.71 32.07 12.73
CA LEU A 748 7.16 31.93 12.69
C LEU A 748 7.60 31.03 11.53
N GLN A 749 6.89 29.93 11.30
CA GLN A 749 7.17 28.99 10.21
C GLN A 749 7.11 29.68 8.85
N GLU A 750 6.07 30.45 8.55
CA GLU A 750 5.93 31.15 7.27
C GLU A 750 6.98 32.26 7.12
N GLY A 751 7.28 32.99 8.20
CA GLY A 751 8.33 34.02 8.19
C GLY A 751 9.74 33.47 7.95
N LEU A 752 10.08 32.35 8.61
CA LEU A 752 11.39 31.71 8.49
C LEU A 752 11.61 31.01 7.14
N LYS A 753 10.56 30.76 6.36
CA LYS A 753 10.66 30.24 4.98
C LYS A 753 11.11 31.31 3.98
N LEU A 754 10.88 32.59 4.26
CA LEU A 754 11.25 33.68 3.35
C LEU A 754 12.78 33.73 3.16
N GLU A 755 13.22 34.11 1.96
CA GLU A 755 14.65 34.24 1.63
C GLU A 755 15.31 35.47 2.28
N ARG A 756 14.51 36.38 2.85
CA ARG A 756 14.98 37.65 3.42
C ARG A 756 15.70 37.42 4.75
N GLN A 757 16.84 38.07 4.93
CA GLN A 757 17.66 37.92 6.15
C GLN A 757 17.12 38.80 7.30
N ILE A 758 16.96 38.18 8.47
CA ILE A 758 16.78 38.87 9.75
C ILE A 758 18.17 39.27 10.25
N HIS A 759 18.47 40.57 10.23
CA HIS A 759 19.79 41.08 10.63
C HIS A 759 19.94 41.27 12.14
N SER A 760 18.85 41.29 12.90
CA SER A 760 18.89 41.48 14.36
C SER A 760 19.14 40.16 15.09
N LYS A 761 20.30 40.04 15.76
CA LYS A 761 20.65 38.88 16.58
C LYS A 761 19.68 38.71 17.76
N ASP A 762 19.35 39.80 18.46
CA ASP A 762 18.45 39.76 19.60
C ASP A 762 17.09 39.16 19.22
N LEU A 763 16.60 39.50 18.02
CA LEU A 763 15.34 38.99 17.50
C LEU A 763 15.42 37.48 17.18
N ILE A 764 16.54 37.02 16.62
CA ILE A 764 16.78 35.58 16.39
C ILE A 764 16.80 34.82 17.72
N ASP A 765 17.46 35.38 18.74
CA ASP A 765 17.52 34.80 20.08
C ASP A 765 16.12 34.75 20.74
N GLU A 766 15.28 35.76 20.52
CA GLU A 766 13.87 35.75 20.96
C GLU A 766 13.04 34.69 20.24
N ILE A 767 13.14 34.58 18.91
CA ILE A 767 12.46 33.54 18.12
C ILE A 767 12.86 32.15 18.61
N TRP A 768 14.17 31.92 18.83
CA TRP A 768 14.66 30.68 19.41
C TRP A 768 14.08 30.41 20.80
N GLY A 769 13.98 31.44 21.65
CA GLY A 769 13.37 31.35 22.96
C GLY A 769 11.90 30.87 22.93
N ILE A 770 11.13 31.28 21.91
CA ILE A 770 9.76 30.81 21.68
C ILE A 770 9.75 29.34 21.26
N ILE A 771 10.51 28.98 20.22
CA ILE A 771 10.55 27.62 19.68
C ILE A 771 11.03 26.63 20.76
N SER A 772 12.07 26.99 21.50
CA SER A 772 12.62 26.17 22.59
C SER A 772 11.61 25.94 23.71
N PHE A 773 10.81 26.96 24.05
CA PHE A 773 9.71 26.85 25.01
C PHE A 773 8.63 25.88 24.51
N PHE A 774 8.15 26.05 23.28
CA PHE A 774 7.14 25.17 22.68
C PHE A 774 7.61 23.71 22.61
N LEU A 775 8.86 23.46 22.27
CA LEU A 775 9.41 22.10 22.24
C LEU A 775 9.46 21.42 23.62
N ASN A 776 9.44 22.18 24.72
CA ASN A 776 9.43 21.64 26.08
C ASN A 776 8.00 21.41 26.62
N ILE A 777 6.97 21.90 25.94
CA ILE A 777 5.58 21.69 26.35
C ILE A 777 5.09 20.35 25.83
N GLY A 778 4.53 19.49 26.70
CA GLY A 778 3.87 18.23 26.32
C GLY A 778 2.69 18.42 25.35
N ASP A 779 2.45 17.45 24.47
CA ASP A 779 1.46 17.56 23.38
C ASP A 779 0.01 17.46 23.92
N PRO A 780 -0.81 18.52 23.81
CA PRO A 780 -2.22 18.43 24.22
C PRO A 780 -3.05 17.46 23.36
N ASP A 781 -2.56 17.02 22.20
CA ASP A 781 -3.27 16.09 21.31
C ASP A 781 -2.93 14.60 21.60
N GLU A 782 -2.06 14.30 22.58
CA GLU A 782 -1.52 12.95 22.81
C GLU A 782 -2.56 11.91 23.26
N ASP A 783 -3.64 12.32 23.95
CA ASP A 783 -4.70 11.41 24.39
C ASP A 783 -5.75 11.09 23.29
N VAL A 784 -5.69 11.76 22.13
CA VAL A 784 -6.62 11.58 20.99
C VAL A 784 -6.03 10.65 19.90
N ILE A 785 -4.86 10.05 20.19
CA ILE A 785 -4.04 9.30 19.24
C ILE A 785 -4.75 8.02 18.70
N ASP A 786 -5.54 7.32 19.52
CA ASP A 786 -6.03 5.98 19.15
C ASP A 786 -7.21 5.97 18.16
N GLU A 787 -8.13 6.94 18.22
CA GLU A 787 -9.34 6.93 17.36
C GLU A 787 -9.11 7.57 15.98
N ASN A 788 -8.22 8.56 15.88
CA ASN A 788 -7.95 9.28 14.63
C ASN A 788 -6.85 8.63 13.77
N TYR A 789 -5.98 7.81 14.36
CA TYR A 789 -4.93 7.10 13.60
C TYR A 789 -5.52 6.18 12.52
N ILE A 790 -6.72 5.63 12.74
CA ILE A 790 -7.42 4.75 11.79
C ILE A 790 -7.76 5.48 10.47
N ASN A 791 -7.92 6.81 10.50
CA ASN A 791 -8.33 7.61 9.34
C ASN A 791 -7.15 8.15 8.49
N TYR A 792 -5.91 8.03 8.94
CA TYR A 792 -4.74 8.51 8.20
C TYR A 792 -4.00 7.35 7.53
N GLU A 793 -3.69 7.50 6.23
CA GLU A 793 -2.95 6.48 5.46
C GLU A 793 -1.50 6.28 5.97
N ASP A 794 -0.90 7.25 6.67
CA ASP A 794 0.41 7.15 7.32
C ASP A 794 0.53 8.00 8.60
N PHE A 795 1.35 7.55 9.57
CA PHE A 795 1.54 8.20 10.88
C PHE A 795 2.18 9.60 10.78
N THR A 796 2.97 9.86 9.74
CA THR A 796 3.58 11.18 9.51
C THR A 796 2.52 12.22 9.16
N THR A 797 1.56 11.88 8.29
CA THR A 797 0.40 12.74 7.98
C THR A 797 -0.41 13.08 9.23
N TYR A 798 -0.56 12.14 10.17
CA TYR A 798 -1.12 12.45 11.48
C TYR A 798 -0.21 13.41 12.27
N SER A 799 1.08 13.06 12.39
CA SER A 799 2.07 13.78 13.19
C SER A 799 2.15 15.26 12.82
N ILE A 800 2.17 15.62 11.53
CA ILE A 800 2.27 17.01 11.07
C ILE A 800 1.06 17.88 11.46
N ASN A 801 -0.08 17.25 11.78
CA ASN A 801 -1.31 17.94 12.15
C ASN A 801 -1.48 18.15 13.67
N THR A 802 -0.61 17.54 14.50
CA THR A 802 -0.65 17.75 15.96
C THR A 802 0.04 19.04 16.37
N PHE A 803 -0.24 19.51 17.59
CA PHE A 803 0.48 20.64 18.19
C PHE A 803 1.99 20.43 18.16
N LYS A 804 2.46 19.25 18.60
CA LYS A 804 3.89 18.94 18.61
C LYS A 804 4.48 18.90 17.20
N GLY A 805 3.77 18.35 16.22
CA GLY A 805 4.21 18.32 14.84
C GLY A 805 4.43 19.71 14.25
N ILE A 806 3.46 20.62 14.42
CA ILE A 806 3.56 22.02 13.97
C ILE A 806 4.79 22.70 14.58
N ILE A 807 5.05 22.48 15.87
CA ILE A 807 6.22 23.04 16.55
C ILE A 807 7.53 22.48 15.99
N LEU A 808 7.60 21.17 15.76
CA LEU A 808 8.78 20.52 15.22
C LEU A 808 9.08 21.00 13.80
N ASP A 809 8.08 21.13 12.93
CA ASP A 809 8.26 21.70 11.59
C ASP A 809 8.74 23.16 11.68
N THR A 810 8.17 23.96 12.58
CA THR A 810 8.67 25.32 12.86
C THR A 810 10.13 25.33 13.32
N PHE A 811 10.52 24.37 14.17
CA PHE A 811 11.91 24.18 14.60
C PHE A 811 12.84 23.83 13.43
N PHE A 812 12.41 22.97 12.50
CA PHE A 812 13.17 22.67 11.28
C PHE A 812 13.30 23.88 10.36
N GLN A 813 12.24 24.69 10.18
CA GLN A 813 12.34 25.95 9.43
C GLN A 813 13.34 26.92 10.07
N TYR A 814 13.38 26.98 11.41
CA TYR A 814 14.41 27.75 12.11
C TYR A 814 15.82 27.20 11.87
N ALA A 815 16.01 25.87 11.91
CA ALA A 815 17.29 25.25 11.62
C ALA A 815 17.80 25.59 10.21
N PHE A 816 16.92 25.51 9.20
CA PHE A 816 17.27 25.89 7.82
C PHE A 816 17.55 27.37 7.68
N TYR A 817 16.73 28.22 8.30
CA TYR A 817 16.98 29.66 8.32
C TYR A 817 18.36 29.98 8.92
N ARG A 818 18.70 29.37 10.06
CA ARG A 818 20.02 29.54 10.69
C ARG A 818 21.16 29.08 9.80
N ALA A 819 21.01 27.96 9.13
CA ALA A 819 22.01 27.47 8.19
C ALA A 819 22.24 28.44 7.02
N ARG A 820 21.18 29.10 6.51
CA ARG A 820 21.29 30.09 5.42
C ARG A 820 22.06 31.35 5.80
N ILE A 821 21.97 31.79 7.06
CA ILE A 821 22.62 33.03 7.52
C ILE A 821 24.01 32.81 8.14
N LEU A 822 24.37 31.56 8.44
CA LEU A 822 25.70 31.21 8.90
C LEU A 822 26.65 31.26 7.70
N ASP A 823 27.47 32.31 7.63
CA ASP A 823 28.52 32.46 6.62
C ASP A 823 29.67 31.48 6.91
N SER A 824 29.50 30.21 6.53
CA SER A 824 30.43 29.14 6.88
C SER A 824 30.74 28.24 5.68
N PRO A 825 31.98 28.26 5.14
CA PRO A 825 32.44 27.31 4.13
C PRO A 825 32.87 25.97 4.76
N LYS A 826 32.10 25.45 5.73
CA LYS A 826 32.40 24.20 6.45
C LYS A 826 31.37 23.11 6.16
N SER A 827 31.80 21.85 6.32
CA SER A 827 30.98 20.64 6.26
C SER A 827 29.90 20.52 7.37
N ASN A 828 29.75 21.53 8.23
CA ASN A 828 28.73 21.62 9.26
C ASN A 828 28.18 23.06 9.30
N ILE A 829 26.91 23.19 8.95
CA ILE A 829 26.14 24.44 8.94
C ILE A 829 24.96 24.38 9.93
N MET A 830 24.87 23.33 10.75
CA MET A 830 23.91 23.22 11.84
C MET A 830 24.33 24.14 12.99
N ALA A 831 23.42 25.02 13.43
CA ALA A 831 23.67 25.88 14.58
C ALA A 831 23.76 25.06 15.89
N LEU A 832 24.64 25.45 16.81
CA LEU A 832 24.92 24.70 18.05
C LEU A 832 23.67 24.49 18.90
N GLU A 833 22.81 25.49 19.01
CA GLU A 833 21.56 25.41 19.76
C GLU A 833 20.53 24.44 19.15
N VAL A 834 20.56 24.26 17.82
CA VAL A 834 19.73 23.29 17.10
C VAL A 834 20.23 21.88 17.40
N GLU A 835 21.54 21.67 17.31
CA GLU A 835 22.20 20.40 17.62
C GLU A 835 21.94 19.98 19.09
N ASP A 836 22.13 20.90 20.04
CA ASP A 836 21.87 20.68 21.47
C ASP A 836 20.41 20.28 21.74
N LYS A 837 19.46 20.90 21.01
CA LYS A 837 18.05 20.60 21.17
C LYS A 837 17.67 19.25 20.56
N LEU A 838 18.19 18.92 19.37
CA LEU A 838 18.00 17.61 18.75
C LEU A 838 18.53 16.49 19.64
N ASN A 839 19.70 16.66 20.25
CA ASN A 839 20.26 15.68 21.18
C ASN A 839 19.31 15.37 22.36
N LYS A 840 18.53 16.35 22.83
CA LYS A 840 17.52 16.14 23.87
C LYS A 840 16.25 15.47 23.34
N LEU A 841 15.80 15.86 22.13
CA LEU A 841 14.61 15.31 21.49
C LEU A 841 14.75 13.84 21.07
N LEU A 842 15.99 13.36 20.87
CA LEU A 842 16.28 11.96 20.53
C LEU A 842 16.19 10.98 21.72
N ASN A 843 15.95 11.47 22.95
CA ASN A 843 15.76 10.61 24.11
C ASN A 843 14.52 9.70 23.91
N PRO A 844 14.65 8.36 23.97
CA PRO A 844 13.51 7.46 23.75
C PRO A 844 12.41 7.57 24.82
N GLU A 845 12.72 8.08 26.00
CA GLU A 845 11.78 8.22 27.12
C GLU A 845 11.06 9.59 27.14
N ILE A 846 11.19 10.39 26.07
CA ILE A 846 10.52 11.69 26.00
C ILE A 846 9.03 11.54 25.70
N GLU A 847 8.21 12.41 26.27
CA GLU A 847 6.80 12.55 25.90
C GLU A 847 6.66 12.82 24.39
N SER A 848 5.61 12.28 23.76
CA SER A 848 5.38 12.39 22.32
C SER A 848 6.50 11.81 21.43
N VAL A 849 7.31 10.86 21.93
CA VAL A 849 8.46 10.26 21.21
C VAL A 849 8.12 9.78 19.81
N LYS A 850 6.91 9.22 19.59
CA LYS A 850 6.45 8.75 18.28
C LYS A 850 6.36 9.90 17.27
N ILE A 851 5.69 10.99 17.65
CA ILE A 851 5.54 12.20 16.81
C ILE A 851 6.91 12.84 16.54
N ILE A 852 7.72 12.99 17.58
CA ILE A 852 9.07 13.56 17.47
C ILE A 852 9.92 12.76 16.47
N ARG A 853 9.92 11.43 16.60
CA ARG A 853 10.71 10.55 15.77
C ARG A 853 10.24 10.51 14.31
N SER A 854 8.93 10.53 14.11
CA SER A 854 8.30 10.67 12.80
C SER A 854 8.80 11.92 12.05
N ILE A 855 8.66 13.10 12.67
CA ILE A 855 9.05 14.37 12.04
C ILE A 855 10.56 14.49 11.86
N ILE A 856 11.38 14.04 12.82
CA ILE A 856 12.84 14.07 12.65
C ILE A 856 13.28 13.18 11.47
N SER A 857 12.67 12.00 11.31
CA SER A 857 13.02 11.08 10.24
C SER A 857 12.52 11.55 8.87
N GLN A 858 11.39 12.26 8.83
CA GLN A 858 10.92 12.99 7.65
C GLN A 858 11.97 14.00 7.15
N HIS A 859 12.71 14.66 8.05
CA HIS A 859 13.76 15.63 7.71
C HIS A 859 15.19 15.04 7.69
N LEU A 860 15.34 13.70 7.61
CA LEU A 860 16.65 13.06 7.73
C LEU A 860 17.67 13.56 6.70
N THR A 861 17.25 13.70 5.44
CA THR A 861 18.16 14.14 4.37
C THR A 861 18.57 15.60 4.56
N ASP A 862 17.64 16.44 5.02
CA ASP A 862 17.93 17.85 5.30
C ASP A 862 18.91 17.97 6.49
N LEU A 863 18.71 17.19 7.55
CA LEU A 863 19.62 17.15 8.68
C LEU A 863 21.01 16.64 8.32
N TYR A 864 21.09 15.66 7.42
CA TYR A 864 22.37 15.16 6.90
C TYR A 864 23.11 16.25 6.11
N TYR A 865 22.39 17.04 5.32
CA TYR A 865 22.96 18.23 4.66
C TYR A 865 23.45 19.28 5.67
N LEU A 866 22.73 19.48 6.79
CA LEU A 866 23.15 20.43 7.82
C LEU A 866 24.40 19.98 8.58
N ASN A 867 24.49 18.70 8.94
CA ASN A 867 25.62 18.13 9.68
C ASN A 867 25.72 16.60 9.48
N GLU A 868 26.49 16.21 8.46
CA GLU A 868 26.72 14.79 8.11
C GLU A 868 27.32 13.99 9.28
N GLN A 869 28.34 14.54 9.95
CA GLN A 869 29.04 13.84 11.03
C GLN A 869 28.10 13.55 12.20
N TRP A 870 27.26 14.52 12.57
CA TRP A 870 26.28 14.33 13.62
C TRP A 870 25.27 13.25 13.27
N ILE A 871 24.63 13.30 12.09
CA ILE A 871 23.66 12.28 11.67
C ILE A 871 24.27 10.88 11.66
N SER A 872 25.51 10.75 11.19
CA SER A 872 26.23 9.46 11.16
C SER A 872 26.33 8.81 12.55
N THR A 873 26.42 9.61 13.62
CA THR A 873 26.46 9.11 15.01
C THR A 873 25.08 8.82 15.61
N LYS A 874 23.99 9.26 14.97
CA LYS A 874 22.61 9.17 15.48
C LYS A 874 21.71 8.18 14.75
N ILE A 875 22.16 7.61 13.62
CA ILE A 875 21.37 6.61 12.85
C ILE A 875 20.82 5.50 13.74
N SER A 876 21.64 4.88 14.60
CA SER A 876 21.18 3.79 15.49
C SER A 876 20.16 4.23 16.55
N ILE A 877 20.15 5.51 16.93
CA ILE A 877 19.20 6.07 17.90
C ILE A 877 17.88 6.43 17.21
N LEU A 878 17.96 6.98 16.00
CA LEU A 878 16.81 7.30 15.15
C LEU A 878 16.06 6.04 14.74
N PHE A 879 16.81 5.00 14.38
CA PHE A 879 16.33 3.70 13.95
C PHE A 879 16.70 2.61 14.99
N PRO A 880 16.07 2.59 16.17
CA PRO A 880 16.43 1.67 17.25
C PRO A 880 16.01 0.24 16.89
N ARG A 881 16.98 -0.67 16.72
CA ARG A 881 16.67 -2.05 16.32
C ARG A 881 15.87 -2.80 17.38
N GLU A 882 16.07 -2.47 18.65
CA GLU A 882 15.41 -3.11 19.78
C GLU A 882 13.94 -2.67 19.94
N ASN A 883 13.54 -1.52 19.39
CA ASN A 883 12.17 -1.00 19.45
C ASN A 883 11.57 -0.92 18.04
N ARG A 884 10.91 -2.01 17.63
CA ARG A 884 10.35 -2.17 16.28
C ARG A 884 9.31 -1.10 15.93
N ASP A 885 8.49 -0.67 16.89
CA ASP A 885 7.46 0.35 16.65
C ASP A 885 8.07 1.72 16.34
N LEU A 886 9.05 2.15 17.15
CA LEU A 886 9.77 3.40 16.91
C LEU A 886 10.63 3.34 15.65
N TRP A 887 11.23 2.19 15.37
CA TRP A 887 11.94 1.94 14.12
C TRP A 887 11.02 2.07 12.92
N LYS A 888 9.84 1.43 12.96
CA LYS A 888 8.82 1.47 11.89
C LYS A 888 8.41 2.90 11.60
N ILE A 889 8.02 3.66 12.63
CA ILE A 889 7.60 5.06 12.49
C ILE A 889 8.70 5.91 11.85
N ALA A 890 9.95 5.76 12.33
CA ALA A 890 11.09 6.46 11.76
C ALA A 890 11.30 6.09 10.29
N TRP A 891 11.28 4.79 9.98
CA TRP A 891 11.55 4.25 8.65
C TRP A 891 10.51 4.67 7.63
N GLU A 892 9.22 4.52 7.96
CA GLU A 892 8.11 4.94 7.10
C GLU A 892 8.18 6.44 6.81
N SER A 893 8.43 7.25 7.84
CA SER A 893 8.56 8.71 7.69
C SER A 893 9.75 9.08 6.82
N TYR A 894 10.88 8.38 6.95
CA TYR A 894 12.04 8.59 6.09
C TYR A 894 11.73 8.24 4.64
N VAL A 895 11.31 7.00 4.37
CA VAL A 895 11.21 6.49 3.00
C VAL A 895 10.10 7.18 2.19
N ILE A 896 8.99 7.57 2.81
CA ILE A 896 7.88 8.23 2.12
C ILE A 896 8.23 9.69 1.74
N TYR A 897 8.89 10.41 2.64
CA TYR A 897 9.05 11.87 2.51
C TYR A 897 10.44 12.31 2.05
N ASN A 898 11.43 11.41 2.02
CA ASN A 898 12.74 11.70 1.48
C ASN A 898 12.91 11.01 0.13
N LYS A 899 13.47 11.73 -0.84
CA LYS A 899 14.05 11.06 -2.00
C LYS A 899 15.28 10.29 -1.56
N LEU A 900 15.57 9.18 -2.23
CA LEU A 900 16.81 8.46 -2.02
C LEU A 900 18.01 9.41 -2.19
N ASN A 901 18.78 9.57 -1.12
CA ASN A 901 20.05 10.27 -1.13
C ASN A 901 21.18 9.23 -1.13
N VAL A 902 21.90 9.15 -2.25
CA VAL A 902 22.96 8.15 -2.47
C VAL A 902 24.17 8.35 -1.55
N THR A 903 24.34 9.54 -0.98
CA THR A 903 25.45 9.87 -0.07
C THR A 903 25.22 9.33 1.34
N ILE A 904 24.00 9.45 1.88
CA ILE A 904 23.65 8.86 3.19
C ILE A 904 23.35 7.37 3.10
N TYR A 905 22.97 6.87 1.92
CA TYR A 905 22.57 5.48 1.70
C TYR A 905 23.51 4.43 2.32
N PRO A 906 24.86 4.50 2.20
CA PRO A 906 25.76 3.52 2.82
C PRO A 906 25.56 3.37 4.34
N GLN A 907 25.17 4.44 5.03
CA GLN A 907 24.88 4.42 6.48
C GLN A 907 23.51 3.81 6.80
N LEU A 908 22.59 3.85 5.84
CA LEU A 908 21.23 3.30 5.95
C LEU A 908 21.10 1.92 5.33
N LYS A 909 22.10 1.41 4.61
CA LYS A 909 22.07 0.13 3.87
C LYS A 909 21.53 -1.01 4.74
N GLU A 910 22.01 -1.11 5.98
CA GLU A 910 21.53 -2.12 6.92
C GLU A 910 20.06 -1.96 7.29
N HIS A 911 19.54 -0.73 7.36
CA HIS A 911 18.12 -0.48 7.59
C HIS A 911 17.26 -0.76 6.35
N TYR A 912 17.79 -0.54 5.14
CA TYR A 912 17.16 -1.04 3.91
C TYR A 912 17.07 -2.57 3.93
N LYS A 913 18.14 -3.26 4.34
CA LYS A 913 18.13 -4.72 4.52
C LYS A 913 17.07 -5.13 5.54
N ILE A 914 17.09 -4.58 6.75
CA ILE A 914 16.07 -4.84 7.80
C ILE A 914 14.65 -4.60 7.26
N ALA A 915 14.43 -3.52 6.51
CA ALA A 915 13.13 -3.22 5.90
C ALA A 915 12.64 -4.33 4.98
N ILE A 916 13.54 -4.95 4.21
CA ILE A 916 13.23 -5.97 3.20
C ILE A 916 13.16 -7.38 3.82
N THR A 917 14.08 -7.71 4.73
CA THR A 917 14.24 -9.05 5.29
C THR A 917 13.35 -9.28 6.51
N GLU A 918 13.22 -8.28 7.39
CA GLU A 918 12.60 -8.42 8.71
C GLU A 918 11.27 -7.66 8.84
N MET A 919 11.17 -6.46 8.26
CA MET A 919 10.05 -5.53 8.50
C MET A 919 9.10 -5.37 7.32
N MET A 920 9.28 -6.11 6.22
CA MET A 920 8.53 -5.89 4.95
C MET A 920 7.01 -6.10 5.06
N ASN A 921 6.56 -6.86 6.07
CA ASN A 921 5.15 -7.08 6.38
C ASN A 921 4.67 -6.26 7.60
N LEU A 922 5.53 -5.38 8.11
CA LEU A 922 5.32 -4.49 9.25
C LEU A 922 5.47 -3.00 8.86
N ILE A 923 5.63 -2.65 7.58
CA ILE A 923 5.63 -1.26 7.11
C ILE A 923 4.50 -1.04 6.09
N SER A 924 3.92 0.16 6.08
CA SER A 924 2.72 0.50 5.31
C SER A 924 2.88 0.30 3.80
N GLY A 925 1.77 0.05 3.10
CA GLY A 925 1.77 -0.12 1.63
C GLY A 925 2.43 1.06 0.91
N ARG A 926 2.13 2.28 1.34
CA ARG A 926 2.78 3.49 0.83
C ARG A 926 4.29 3.46 1.07
N ALA A 927 4.76 3.17 2.29
CA ALA A 927 6.19 3.09 2.58
C ALA A 927 6.90 2.02 1.72
N LEU A 928 6.24 0.92 1.39
CA LEU A 928 6.77 -0.14 0.54
C LEU A 928 6.87 0.25 -0.93
N GLU A 929 5.91 1.02 -1.45
CA GLU A 929 6.02 1.60 -2.78
C GLU A 929 7.26 2.51 -2.87
N TYR A 930 7.43 3.41 -1.91
CA TYR A 930 8.60 4.29 -1.85
C TYR A 930 9.91 3.53 -1.62
N LEU A 931 9.90 2.48 -0.79
CA LEU A 931 11.05 1.58 -0.63
C LEU A 931 11.40 0.89 -1.94
N ALA A 932 10.41 0.40 -2.68
CA ALA A 932 10.62 -0.20 -4.00
C ALA A 932 11.18 0.82 -5.00
N TYR A 933 10.68 2.06 -5.00
CA TYR A 933 11.25 3.15 -5.81
C TYR A 933 12.72 3.40 -5.45
N HIS A 934 13.07 3.42 -4.16
CA HIS A 934 14.46 3.60 -3.72
C HIS A 934 15.36 2.44 -4.18
N ILE A 935 14.92 1.19 -4.01
CA ILE A 935 15.66 0.00 -4.43
C ILE A 935 15.86 -0.03 -5.95
N ILE A 936 14.80 0.25 -6.73
CA ILE A 936 14.89 0.35 -8.19
C ILE A 936 15.88 1.44 -8.58
N PHE A 937 15.86 2.60 -7.91
CA PHE A 937 16.81 3.66 -8.19
C PHE A 937 18.25 3.24 -7.88
N LEU A 938 18.51 2.56 -6.75
CA LEU A 938 19.83 2.02 -6.41
C LEU A 938 20.33 1.03 -7.47
N TYR A 939 19.46 0.12 -7.92
CA TYR A 939 19.77 -0.87 -8.94
C TYR A 939 20.03 -0.24 -10.32
N VAL A 940 19.13 0.65 -10.79
CA VAL A 940 19.25 1.30 -12.11
C VAL A 940 20.50 2.19 -12.21
N ASN A 941 20.96 2.76 -11.09
CA ASN A 941 22.18 3.56 -11.03
C ASN A 941 23.42 2.73 -10.68
N GLU A 942 23.33 1.39 -10.70
CA GLU A 942 24.45 0.46 -10.42
C GLU A 942 25.12 0.68 -9.04
N ILE A 943 24.34 1.19 -8.07
CA ILE A 943 24.82 1.42 -6.69
C ILE A 943 24.74 0.12 -5.88
N GLU A 944 23.78 -0.76 -6.19
CA GLU A 944 23.60 -2.07 -5.56
C GLU A 944 23.21 -3.15 -6.57
N ASP A 945 23.71 -4.37 -6.37
CA ASP A 945 23.32 -5.56 -7.13
C ASP A 945 22.25 -6.34 -6.34
N LEU A 946 21.11 -6.60 -6.98
CA LEU A 946 20.00 -7.35 -6.39
C LEU A 946 20.32 -8.84 -6.19
N SER A 947 21.45 -9.35 -6.68
CA SER A 947 21.81 -10.77 -6.63
C SER A 947 22.69 -11.18 -5.44
N GLU A 948 23.37 -10.26 -4.75
CA GLU A 948 24.33 -10.60 -3.68
C GLU A 948 23.96 -10.07 -2.28
N ASP A 949 23.20 -8.97 -2.17
CA ASP A 949 23.10 -8.22 -0.91
C ASP A 949 21.71 -8.22 -0.23
N PHE A 950 20.67 -8.73 -0.91
CA PHE A 950 19.27 -8.65 -0.45
C PHE A 950 18.48 -9.97 -0.49
N THR A 951 19.13 -11.10 -0.81
CA THR A 951 18.53 -12.45 -0.84
C THR A 951 18.54 -13.14 0.51
#